data_AF-A0A9W9TG14-F1
#
_entry.id   AF-A0A9W9TG14-F1
#
_cell.length_a   1.000
_cell.length_b   1.000
_cell.length_c   1.000
_cell.angle_alpha   90.00
_cell.angle_beta   90.00
_cell.angle_gamma   90.00
#
_symmetry.space_group_name_H-M   'P 1'
#
loop_
_entity.id
_entity.type
_entity.pdbx_description
1 polymer ?
#
loop_
_entity_poly.entity_id
_entity_poly.type
_entity_poly.pdbx_seq_one_letter_code
_entity_poly.pdbx_strand_id
1 'polypeptide(L)'
;MQLSRLAALVSACVASVGAQSTFSPARPPAIPLAVRSPYLSVWLDGGSDGGDGGYLAGEWPTFWQNQVFGWAGIVRVDGAPYTWMGSLPNTMSVNQTAFEYTATKMSSLDGGHHDVQVYADISAEWVSGDRNAVAQWDYGTADGVSYHRVYRQTQLAFSEVNQQSEWGYWYWATDAVNSMTYQSGADTTVRGQFSQHGKLSNSGDTNYRAISNSWPVFGFASDLGSVGSSSASTLFSIGLTQDEAVQFEGTSTYAPVPSLWKSYFSTDEDALTFFHRDYQRANYLSSGFDSKVSGDSIALAGDNYNVLTSLAARQVFGGTQLCGTEDKMYLFLKEISSDGNVNTVDVIFPAYPFFLYTNPAYLKLVLEPLFENQESGKYPNSYSMHDMGSSYPNATAHADGSDEKMPLEECGNMLIMALAYALKAQDLDYLTAHYDLLNQWTAYLINDALYPANQISTDDFAGSLANQTNLALKGMIGIQAMSVIARETGHTADATNYSSIAKDYIGKWQDLAINKDASPPHTTLSYGDSNSHGLLYNLYADAQLGLGLVPQQVYEMQSTFYPTVANKYGVPLDTRHTLTKSDWESFAAAIASTETRDLIFQNIATWINETPTNLALTDLYDTVSGNYPNPTFIARPVIGGAYAPLLLNS
;
A
#
# COMPACT_ATOMS: atom_id res chain seq x y z
N MET A 1 77.09 2.86 29.29
CA MET A 1 76.03 2.09 29.98
C MET A 1 75.15 3.10 30.71
N GLN A 2 73.87 3.34 30.47
CA GLN A 2 72.86 2.86 29.52
C GLN A 2 71.97 4.08 29.25
N LEU A 3 71.64 4.34 27.98
CA LEU A 3 70.64 5.33 27.58
C LEU A 3 69.23 4.75 27.85
N SER A 4 68.53 5.27 28.84
CA SER A 4 67.09 5.00 29.05
C SER A 4 66.26 5.93 28.17
N ARG A 5 65.81 5.43 27.02
CA ARG A 5 64.80 6.08 26.17
C ARG A 5 63.41 5.72 26.69
N LEU A 6 62.64 6.76 27.03
CA LEU A 6 61.21 6.73 27.24
C LEU A 6 60.54 6.33 25.90
N ALA A 7 59.85 5.19 25.84
CA ALA A 7 58.97 4.86 24.73
C ALA A 7 57.54 5.24 25.15
N ALA A 8 57.02 6.31 24.58
CA ALA A 8 55.60 6.63 24.65
C ALA A 8 54.84 5.63 23.76
N LEU A 9 53.98 4.80 24.35
CA LEU A 9 52.97 4.06 23.61
C LEU A 9 51.92 5.07 23.15
N VAL A 10 51.90 5.36 21.85
CA VAL A 10 50.75 5.98 21.20
C VAL A 10 49.78 4.84 20.87
N SER A 11 48.75 4.66 21.70
CA SER A 11 47.58 3.88 21.29
C SER A 11 46.86 4.66 20.19
N ALA A 12 47.03 4.24 18.94
CA ALA A 12 46.13 4.63 17.88
C ALA A 12 44.78 3.96 18.15
N CYS A 13 43.83 4.71 18.73
CA CYS A 13 42.42 4.35 18.67
C CYS A 13 42.00 4.45 17.20
N VAL A 14 42.07 3.34 16.47
CA VAL A 14 41.30 3.20 15.24
C VAL A 14 39.85 3.12 15.69
N ALA A 15 39.15 4.25 15.67
CA ALA A 15 37.70 4.22 15.67
C ALA A 15 37.29 3.43 14.44
N SER A 16 36.75 2.23 14.64
CA SER A 16 36.01 1.53 13.59
C SER A 16 34.79 2.39 13.27
N VAL A 17 34.92 3.27 12.29
CA VAL A 17 33.76 3.89 11.65
C VAL A 17 33.05 2.73 10.95
N GLY A 18 32.03 2.16 11.60
CA GLY A 18 31.13 1.24 10.92
C GLY A 18 30.57 1.96 9.71
N ALA A 19 30.69 1.36 8.52
CA ALA A 19 30.11 1.94 7.32
C ALA A 19 28.59 1.99 7.50
N GLN A 20 28.02 3.19 7.50
CA GLN A 20 26.57 3.38 7.55
C GLN A 20 25.95 2.78 6.28
N SER A 21 24.89 1.98 6.42
CA SER A 21 24.20 1.38 5.27
C SER A 21 23.71 2.47 4.31
N THR A 22 23.82 2.21 3.01
CA THR A 22 23.27 3.07 1.96
C THR A 22 21.95 2.49 1.45
N PHE A 23 21.00 3.36 1.14
CA PHE A 23 19.65 3.02 0.67
C PHE A 23 19.38 3.71 -0.66
N SER A 24 18.72 3.03 -1.59
CA SER A 24 18.35 3.59 -2.89
C SER A 24 16.92 3.14 -3.28
N PRO A 25 16.06 4.05 -3.79
CA PRO A 25 16.30 5.47 -4.03
C PRO A 25 16.25 6.33 -2.74
N ALA A 26 15.68 5.82 -1.66
CA ALA A 26 15.67 6.43 -0.33
C ALA A 26 15.60 5.35 0.76
N ARG A 27 15.85 5.73 2.01
CA ARG A 27 15.52 4.91 3.18
C ARG A 27 14.04 5.11 3.50
N PRO A 28 13.17 4.10 3.37
CA PRO A 28 11.75 4.26 3.68
C PRO A 28 11.52 4.22 5.20
N PRO A 29 10.34 4.66 5.66
CA PRO A 29 9.92 4.50 7.06
C PRO A 29 9.82 3.03 7.50
N ALA A 30 9.47 2.14 6.56
CA ALA A 30 9.59 0.69 6.70
C ALA A 30 9.84 0.03 5.34
N ILE A 31 10.59 -1.06 5.33
CA ILE A 31 10.97 -1.83 4.14
C ILE A 31 9.89 -2.89 3.87
N PRO A 32 9.25 -2.92 2.69
CA PRO A 32 8.34 -4.01 2.31
C PRO A 32 9.13 -5.31 2.07
N LEU A 33 8.90 -6.33 2.90
CA LEU A 33 9.53 -7.65 2.75
C LEU A 33 8.66 -8.61 1.94
N ALA A 34 7.37 -8.70 2.27
CA ALA A 34 6.40 -9.50 1.55
C ALA A 34 5.02 -8.82 1.58
N VAL A 35 4.73 -8.02 0.56
CA VAL A 35 3.50 -7.22 0.46
C VAL A 35 2.80 -7.55 -0.86
N ARG A 36 1.65 -8.21 -0.77
CA ARG A 36 0.89 -8.71 -1.92
C ARG A 36 -0.63 -8.61 -1.78
N SER A 37 -1.15 -8.65 -0.57
CA SER A 37 -2.58 -8.58 -0.25
C SER A 37 -2.78 -8.06 1.18
N PRO A 38 -4.01 -7.75 1.61
CA PRO A 38 -4.27 -7.26 2.97
C PRO A 38 -3.77 -8.18 4.09
N TYR A 39 -3.63 -9.48 3.80
CA TYR A 39 -3.14 -10.50 4.75
C TYR A 39 -1.68 -10.89 4.54
N LEU A 40 -1.15 -10.78 3.33
CA LEU A 40 0.28 -10.92 3.05
C LEU A 40 0.88 -9.52 2.95
N SER A 41 1.16 -8.93 4.11
CA SER A 41 1.65 -7.55 4.25
C SER A 41 2.66 -7.45 5.39
N VAL A 42 3.91 -7.77 5.06
CA VAL A 42 5.03 -7.89 6.00
C VAL A 42 6.08 -6.82 5.73
N TRP A 43 6.44 -6.13 6.79
CA TRP A 43 7.31 -4.96 6.78
C TRP A 43 8.44 -5.12 7.78
N LEU A 44 9.53 -4.41 7.55
CA LEU A 44 10.61 -4.23 8.51
C LEU A 44 10.70 -2.76 8.86
N ASP A 45 10.53 -2.45 10.14
CA ASP A 45 10.50 -1.10 10.66
C ASP A 45 11.84 -0.39 10.43
N GLY A 46 11.80 0.79 9.81
CA GLY A 46 12.98 1.50 9.31
C GLY A 46 13.20 2.88 9.92
N GLY A 47 12.23 3.43 10.65
CA GLY A 47 12.23 4.80 11.20
C GLY A 47 13.37 5.12 12.17
N SER A 48 13.61 6.41 12.44
CA SER A 48 14.66 6.84 13.40
C SER A 48 14.27 6.65 14.86
N ASP A 49 12.97 6.58 15.17
CA ASP A 49 12.43 6.47 16.54
C ASP A 49 11.79 5.10 16.75
N GLY A 50 12.63 4.05 16.83
CA GLY A 50 12.21 2.73 17.29
C GLY A 50 12.21 1.61 16.25
N GLY A 51 12.64 1.87 15.00
CA GLY A 51 13.10 0.83 14.09
C GLY A 51 14.63 0.66 14.16
N ASP A 52 15.16 -0.45 13.66
CA ASP A 52 16.61 -0.70 13.66
C ASP A 52 17.38 0.10 12.59
N GLY A 53 16.64 0.85 11.79
CA GLY A 53 17.17 1.70 10.74
C GLY A 53 17.21 1.05 9.37
N GLY A 54 16.41 0.00 9.17
CA GLY A 54 16.30 -0.74 7.92
C GLY A 54 17.34 -1.85 7.80
N TYR A 55 17.84 -2.36 8.92
CA TYR A 55 18.76 -3.49 8.98
C TYR A 55 17.93 -4.77 9.06
N LEU A 56 18.18 -5.76 8.21
CA LEU A 56 17.37 -6.99 8.26
C LEU A 56 17.52 -7.76 9.60
N ALA A 57 18.70 -7.65 10.22
CA ALA A 57 19.06 -8.36 11.44
C ALA A 57 19.02 -7.43 12.66
N GLY A 58 18.33 -7.86 13.71
CA GLY A 58 18.22 -7.11 14.97
C GLY A 58 16.78 -6.98 15.42
N GLU A 59 15.86 -6.77 14.49
CA GLU A 59 14.42 -6.67 14.74
C GLU A 59 13.61 -7.74 14.02
N TRP A 60 12.39 -7.97 14.52
CA TRP A 60 11.45 -8.86 13.87
C TRP A 60 10.68 -8.13 12.79
N PRO A 61 10.53 -8.72 11.60
CA PRO A 61 9.49 -8.30 10.68
C PRO A 61 8.11 -8.30 11.35
N THR A 62 7.29 -7.33 10.97
CA THR A 62 5.97 -7.11 11.53
C THR A 62 4.92 -7.17 10.42
N PHE A 63 3.71 -7.56 10.79
CA PHE A 63 2.52 -7.20 10.02
C PHE A 63 2.38 -5.68 10.01
N TRP A 64 1.63 -5.13 9.05
CA TRP A 64 1.41 -3.68 8.97
C TRP A 64 0.81 -3.07 10.25
N GLN A 65 0.17 -3.89 11.10
CA GLN A 65 -0.40 -3.49 12.40
C GLN A 65 0.47 -3.94 13.60
N ASN A 66 1.78 -4.06 13.40
CA ASN A 66 2.84 -4.29 14.40
C ASN A 66 2.86 -5.66 15.09
N GLN A 67 2.02 -6.60 14.67
CA GLN A 67 2.13 -7.97 15.19
C GLN A 67 3.37 -8.62 14.59
N VAL A 68 4.18 -9.29 15.42
CA VAL A 68 5.38 -10.00 14.96
C VAL A 68 4.99 -11.08 13.95
N PHE A 69 5.66 -11.05 12.80
CA PHE A 69 5.72 -12.12 11.82
C PHE A 69 7.11 -12.73 11.92
N GLY A 70 7.27 -13.71 12.80
CA GLY A 70 8.56 -14.37 13.00
C GLY A 70 9.11 -14.88 11.66
N TRP A 71 10.17 -14.23 11.19
CA TRP A 71 10.89 -14.58 9.97
C TRP A 71 12.37 -14.42 10.26
N ALA A 72 13.09 -15.52 10.25
CA ALA A 72 14.45 -15.57 10.72
C ALA A 72 15.40 -16.10 9.64
N GLY A 73 16.61 -15.56 9.65
CA GLY A 73 17.68 -15.96 8.74
C GLY A 73 19.01 -16.11 9.48
N ILE A 74 19.67 -17.26 9.30
CA ILE A 74 21.03 -17.51 9.81
C ILE A 74 21.93 -17.89 8.63
N VAL A 75 23.12 -17.33 8.57
CA VAL A 75 24.18 -17.75 7.65
C VAL A 75 25.35 -18.27 8.47
N ARG A 76 25.95 -19.37 8.03
CA ARG A 76 27.13 -19.95 8.67
C ARG A 76 28.30 -19.80 7.72
N VAL A 77 29.34 -19.09 8.14
CA VAL A 77 30.55 -18.83 7.35
C VAL A 77 31.74 -19.43 8.10
N ASP A 78 32.44 -20.36 7.46
CA ASP A 78 33.59 -21.08 8.04
C ASP A 78 33.26 -21.68 9.43
N GLY A 79 32.02 -22.15 9.58
CA GLY A 79 31.53 -22.78 10.80
C GLY A 79 30.96 -21.83 11.86
N ALA A 80 31.04 -20.51 11.68
CA ALA A 80 30.51 -19.50 12.60
C ALA A 80 29.12 -18.99 12.16
N PRO A 81 28.10 -19.01 13.03
CA PRO A 81 26.75 -18.55 12.69
C PRO A 81 26.58 -17.03 12.86
N TYR A 82 25.86 -16.42 11.94
CA TYR A 82 25.49 -15.00 11.94
C TYR A 82 24.01 -14.83 11.58
N THR A 83 23.31 -13.92 12.26
CA THR A 83 21.94 -13.53 11.89
C THR A 83 21.99 -12.58 10.70
N TRP A 84 21.26 -12.91 9.63
CA TRP A 84 21.06 -12.00 8.51
C TRP A 84 19.62 -11.46 8.44
N MET A 85 18.67 -12.04 9.17
CA MET A 85 17.32 -11.51 9.32
C MET A 85 16.66 -11.93 10.63
N GLY A 86 15.86 -11.04 11.23
CA GLY A 86 15.09 -11.31 12.45
C GLY A 86 15.83 -10.97 13.74
N SER A 87 15.13 -11.08 14.88
CA SER A 87 15.67 -10.79 16.21
C SER A 87 16.01 -12.08 16.97
N LEU A 88 17.12 -12.71 16.57
CA LEU A 88 17.57 -13.98 17.16
C LEU A 88 18.49 -13.77 18.36
N PRO A 89 18.25 -14.45 19.50
CA PRO A 89 19.13 -14.36 20.66
C PRO A 89 20.43 -15.14 20.44
N ASN A 90 21.55 -14.63 20.97
CA ASN A 90 22.84 -15.31 21.07
C ASN A 90 23.56 -15.62 19.74
N THR A 91 23.28 -14.89 18.67
CA THR A 91 24.02 -14.92 17.39
C THR A 91 24.50 -13.51 17.04
N MET A 92 25.68 -13.40 16.43
CA MET A 92 26.20 -12.11 15.95
C MET A 92 25.45 -11.71 14.69
N SER A 93 25.04 -10.45 14.53
CA SER A 93 24.45 -9.98 13.27
C SER A 93 25.52 -9.85 12.19
N VAL A 94 25.13 -10.04 10.92
CA VAL A 94 25.95 -9.65 9.77
C VAL A 94 26.08 -8.12 9.70
N ASN A 95 27.16 -7.63 9.08
CA ASN A 95 27.31 -6.20 8.77
C ASN A 95 26.57 -5.87 7.46
N GLN A 96 25.42 -5.20 7.54
CA GLN A 96 24.69 -4.72 6.35
C GLN A 96 25.36 -3.46 5.80
N THR A 97 25.95 -3.53 4.60
CA THR A 97 26.66 -2.41 3.96
C THR A 97 25.79 -1.62 2.97
N ALA A 98 24.77 -2.26 2.40
CA ALA A 98 23.78 -1.62 1.50
C ALA A 98 22.46 -2.40 1.55
N PHE A 99 21.36 -1.71 1.23
CA PHE A 99 20.07 -2.33 0.95
C PHE A 99 19.56 -1.86 -0.42
N GLU A 100 19.26 -2.83 -1.29
CA GLU A 100 18.62 -2.62 -2.58
C GLU A 100 17.42 -3.56 -2.68
N TYR A 101 16.29 -3.09 -3.20
CA TYR A 101 15.07 -3.89 -3.35
C TYR A 101 15.21 -4.92 -4.49
N THR A 102 15.98 -5.98 -4.23
CA THR A 102 16.16 -7.12 -5.13
C THR A 102 16.19 -8.41 -4.34
N ALA A 103 16.11 -9.57 -5.00
CA ALA A 103 16.26 -10.85 -4.30
C ALA A 103 17.69 -11.05 -3.77
N THR A 104 17.80 -11.64 -2.59
CA THR A 104 19.06 -11.81 -1.84
C THR A 104 20.09 -12.65 -2.59
N LYS A 105 21.34 -12.18 -2.66
CA LYS A 105 22.51 -12.89 -3.19
C LYS A 105 23.66 -12.82 -2.19
N MET A 106 24.56 -13.81 -2.19
CA MET A 106 25.77 -13.82 -1.34
C MET A 106 27.03 -13.92 -2.20
N SER A 107 28.06 -13.12 -1.89
CA SER A 107 29.38 -13.13 -2.53
C SER A 107 30.48 -12.78 -1.53
N SER A 108 31.68 -13.34 -1.67
CA SER A 108 32.83 -12.92 -0.86
C SER A 108 33.31 -11.52 -1.25
N LEU A 109 33.54 -10.67 -0.23
CA LEU A 109 34.08 -9.31 -0.38
C LEU A 109 35.60 -9.24 -0.18
N ASP A 110 36.23 -10.25 0.42
CA ASP A 110 37.66 -10.26 0.72
C ASP A 110 38.51 -10.91 -0.40
N GLY A 111 37.85 -11.42 -1.43
CA GLY A 111 38.48 -12.13 -2.55
C GLY A 111 38.88 -13.58 -2.23
N GLY A 112 38.62 -14.05 -1.01
CA GLY A 112 38.80 -15.42 -0.55
C GLY A 112 37.59 -16.31 -0.84
N HIS A 113 37.77 -17.62 -0.59
CA HIS A 113 36.71 -18.62 -0.66
C HIS A 113 36.32 -19.05 0.75
N HIS A 114 35.03 -19.09 1.03
CA HIS A 114 34.47 -19.47 2.34
C HIS A 114 33.51 -20.64 2.23
N ASP A 115 33.46 -21.47 3.26
CA ASP A 115 32.42 -22.50 3.39
C ASP A 115 31.13 -21.85 3.92
N VAL A 116 30.04 -21.93 3.14
CA VAL A 116 28.81 -21.19 3.42
C VAL A 116 27.58 -22.10 3.48
N GLN A 117 26.84 -22.01 4.58
CA GLN A 117 25.49 -22.59 4.71
C GLN A 117 24.47 -21.49 5.03
N VAL A 118 23.26 -21.60 4.49
CA VAL A 118 22.18 -20.62 4.67
C VAL A 118 20.95 -21.30 5.26
N TYR A 119 20.35 -20.67 6.26
CA TYR A 119 19.11 -21.08 6.90
C TYR A 119 18.08 -19.96 6.88
N ALA A 120 16.82 -20.33 6.70
CA ALA A 120 15.68 -19.45 6.87
C ALA A 120 14.45 -20.21 7.42
N ASP A 121 13.71 -19.57 8.33
CA ASP A 121 12.43 -20.07 8.84
C ASP A 121 11.35 -18.99 8.87
N ILE A 122 10.10 -19.44 8.82
CA ILE A 122 8.95 -18.69 9.32
C ILE A 122 8.42 -19.33 10.61
N SER A 123 7.78 -18.53 11.45
CA SER A 123 7.09 -18.99 12.66
C SER A 123 5.60 -19.28 12.41
N ALA A 124 4.95 -19.90 13.38
CA ALA A 124 3.49 -20.09 13.35
C ALA A 124 2.67 -18.80 13.51
N GLU A 125 3.28 -17.64 13.75
CA GLU A 125 2.55 -16.36 13.93
C GLU A 125 1.94 -15.80 12.65
N TRP A 126 2.42 -16.27 11.50
CA TRP A 126 1.85 -15.94 10.19
C TRP A 126 0.39 -16.39 10.07
N VAL A 127 0.01 -17.42 10.81
CA VAL A 127 -1.25 -18.16 10.63
C VAL A 127 -2.49 -17.46 11.21
N SER A 128 -2.34 -16.65 12.26
CA SER A 128 -3.48 -16.09 13.01
C SER A 128 -3.03 -14.96 13.90
N GLY A 129 -3.89 -13.95 14.07
CA GLY A 129 -3.72 -12.86 15.04
C GLY A 129 -3.90 -13.28 16.50
N ASP A 130 -4.50 -14.44 16.75
CA ASP A 130 -4.65 -15.03 18.08
C ASP A 130 -3.46 -15.96 18.38
N ARG A 131 -2.52 -15.47 19.19
CA ARG A 131 -1.33 -16.24 19.57
C ARG A 131 -1.64 -17.45 20.48
N ASN A 132 -2.88 -17.65 20.91
CA ASN A 132 -3.34 -18.87 21.59
C ASN A 132 -3.95 -19.90 20.65
N ALA A 133 -4.23 -19.53 19.39
CA ALA A 133 -4.76 -20.47 18.40
C ALA A 133 -3.76 -21.60 18.16
N VAL A 134 -4.28 -22.81 18.00
CA VAL A 134 -3.46 -23.99 17.68
C VAL A 134 -3.09 -23.94 16.20
N ALA A 135 -1.79 -23.90 15.91
CA ALA A 135 -1.27 -24.04 14.57
C ALA A 135 -1.10 -25.54 14.25
N GLN A 136 -1.41 -25.90 13.01
CA GLN A 136 -1.17 -27.20 12.43
C GLN A 136 -0.28 -27.05 11.20
N TRP A 137 0.53 -28.06 10.93
CA TRP A 137 1.49 -28.01 9.83
C TRP A 137 1.82 -29.38 9.26
N ASP A 138 2.37 -29.35 8.06
CA ASP A 138 2.95 -30.50 7.38
C ASP A 138 4.09 -30.08 6.45
N TYR A 139 4.90 -31.05 6.05
CA TYR A 139 5.99 -30.88 5.09
C TYR A 139 5.70 -31.74 3.87
N GLY A 140 5.94 -31.20 2.69
CA GLY A 140 5.71 -31.88 1.42
C GLY A 140 6.77 -31.56 0.38
N THR A 141 6.73 -32.36 -0.68
CA THR A 141 7.47 -32.08 -1.92
C THR A 141 6.52 -32.24 -3.09
N ALA A 142 6.53 -31.27 -3.99
CA ALA A 142 5.75 -31.29 -5.23
C ALA A 142 6.61 -30.71 -6.34
N ASP A 143 6.69 -31.42 -7.47
CA ASP A 143 7.41 -30.99 -8.67
C ASP A 143 8.77 -30.31 -8.35
N GLY A 144 9.67 -31.02 -7.67
CA GLY A 144 11.00 -30.51 -7.34
C GLY A 144 11.06 -29.32 -6.37
N VAL A 145 9.96 -28.93 -5.74
CA VAL A 145 9.87 -27.90 -4.71
C VAL A 145 9.53 -28.56 -3.37
N SER A 146 10.27 -28.21 -2.32
CA SER A 146 9.98 -28.57 -0.94
C SER A 146 9.21 -27.45 -0.26
N TYR A 147 8.22 -27.79 0.56
CA TYR A 147 7.44 -26.79 1.28
C TYR A 147 7.05 -27.24 2.69
N HIS A 148 6.96 -26.26 3.58
CA HIS A 148 6.18 -26.36 4.81
C HIS A 148 4.83 -25.70 4.56
N ARG A 149 3.74 -26.42 4.85
CA ARG A 149 2.39 -25.89 4.88
C ARG A 149 1.98 -25.66 6.32
N VAL A 150 1.51 -24.46 6.66
CA VAL A 150 1.19 -24.04 8.03
C VAL A 150 -0.15 -23.32 8.06
N TYR A 151 -1.01 -23.65 9.02
CA TYR A 151 -2.39 -23.14 9.05
C TYR A 151 -3.03 -23.24 10.44
N ARG A 152 -4.14 -22.53 10.63
CA ARG A 152 -4.89 -22.54 11.88
C ARG A 152 -5.64 -23.86 11.94
N GLN A 153 -5.45 -24.66 12.99
CA GLN A 153 -6.02 -26.00 13.06
C GLN A 153 -7.55 -25.97 12.95
N THR A 154 -8.17 -25.02 13.63
CA THR A 154 -9.57 -24.68 13.41
C THR A 154 -9.59 -23.50 12.45
N GLN A 155 -10.14 -23.62 11.25
CA GLN A 155 -10.19 -22.50 10.31
C GLN A 155 -11.43 -21.64 10.60
N LEU A 156 -11.30 -20.31 10.59
CA LEU A 156 -12.42 -19.38 10.73
C LEU A 156 -12.52 -18.53 9.47
N ALA A 157 -13.28 -19.04 8.49
CA ALA A 157 -13.45 -18.38 7.21
C ALA A 157 -14.00 -16.95 7.39
N PHE A 158 -13.45 -16.02 6.61
CA PHE A 158 -13.88 -14.62 6.53
C PHE A 158 -13.83 -13.85 7.86
N SER A 159 -12.89 -14.21 8.73
CA SER A 159 -12.71 -13.56 10.03
C SER A 159 -11.27 -13.13 10.27
N GLU A 160 -11.12 -12.07 11.04
CA GLU A 160 -9.84 -11.49 11.39
C GLU A 160 -9.67 -11.44 12.91
N VAL A 161 -8.44 -11.64 13.36
CA VAL A 161 -7.99 -11.23 14.69
C VAL A 161 -6.79 -10.32 14.48
N ASN A 162 -6.80 -9.14 15.10
CA ASN A 162 -5.71 -8.17 14.97
C ASN A 162 -5.33 -7.90 13.49
N GLN A 163 -6.35 -7.84 12.62
CA GLN A 163 -6.26 -7.61 11.18
C GLN A 163 -5.57 -8.72 10.35
N GLN A 164 -5.14 -9.82 10.97
CA GLN A 164 -4.65 -11.02 10.29
C GLN A 164 -5.82 -11.96 9.97
N SER A 165 -5.76 -12.67 8.83
CA SER A 165 -6.73 -13.70 8.48
C SER A 165 -6.69 -14.88 9.44
N GLU A 166 -7.86 -15.43 9.77
CA GLU A 166 -8.00 -16.64 10.60
C GLU A 166 -8.28 -17.92 9.79
N TRP A 167 -8.09 -17.86 8.47
CA TRP A 167 -8.20 -18.99 7.54
C TRP A 167 -7.26 -18.86 6.35
N GLY A 168 -7.03 -19.98 5.66
CA GLY A 168 -6.07 -20.15 4.59
C GLY A 168 -4.88 -21.03 4.99
N TYR A 169 -4.06 -21.34 4.00
CA TYR A 169 -2.85 -22.14 4.14
C TYR A 169 -1.62 -21.32 3.72
N TRP A 170 -0.65 -21.21 4.62
CA TRP A 170 0.64 -20.61 4.33
C TRP A 170 1.58 -21.66 3.78
N TYR A 171 2.25 -21.35 2.68
CA TYR A 171 3.30 -22.16 2.09
C TYR A 171 4.63 -21.42 2.16
N TRP A 172 5.61 -22.03 2.84
CA TRP A 172 7.02 -21.61 2.85
C TRP A 172 7.82 -22.65 2.07
N ALA A 173 8.46 -22.26 0.99
CA ALA A 173 9.01 -23.23 0.04
C ALA A 173 10.39 -22.85 -0.52
N THR A 174 11.13 -23.87 -0.97
CA THR A 174 12.45 -23.79 -1.59
C THR A 174 12.69 -24.96 -2.55
N ASP A 175 13.75 -24.92 -3.34
CA ASP A 175 14.13 -26.00 -4.24
C ASP A 175 14.42 -27.31 -3.46
N ALA A 176 13.85 -28.43 -3.93
CA ALA A 176 14.12 -29.76 -3.38
C ALA A 176 15.44 -30.33 -3.95
N VAL A 177 16.57 -29.85 -3.42
CA VAL A 177 17.93 -30.27 -3.83
C VAL A 177 18.64 -31.07 -2.73
N ASN A 178 19.63 -31.88 -3.13
CA ASN A 178 20.38 -32.75 -2.18
C ASN A 178 21.13 -31.98 -1.09
N SER A 179 21.53 -30.73 -1.35
CA SER A 179 22.20 -29.86 -0.38
C SER A 179 21.23 -29.16 0.58
N MET A 180 19.93 -29.35 0.41
CA MET A 180 18.89 -28.77 1.26
C MET A 180 18.45 -29.77 2.33
N THR A 181 18.24 -29.27 3.54
CA THR A 181 17.68 -30.00 4.68
C THR A 181 16.55 -29.20 5.31
N TYR A 182 15.58 -29.87 5.92
CA TYR A 182 14.40 -29.23 6.52
C TYR A 182 14.19 -29.67 7.97
N GLN A 183 13.49 -28.86 8.75
CA GLN A 183 13.00 -29.25 10.06
C GLN A 183 11.85 -28.35 10.54
N SER A 184 10.82 -28.94 11.16
CA SER A 184 9.83 -28.20 11.94
C SER A 184 9.92 -28.54 13.43
N GLY A 185 9.54 -27.60 14.29
CA GLY A 185 9.54 -27.79 15.75
C GLY A 185 9.74 -26.49 16.52
N ALA A 186 10.13 -26.59 17.80
CA ALA A 186 10.40 -25.41 18.62
C ALA A 186 11.61 -24.63 18.11
N ASP A 187 11.48 -23.31 18.02
CA ASP A 187 12.48 -22.35 17.53
C ASP A 187 13.90 -22.60 18.05
N THR A 188 14.06 -22.75 19.36
CA THR A 188 15.35 -23.01 20.02
C THR A 188 16.01 -24.30 19.57
N THR A 189 15.20 -25.33 19.25
CA THR A 189 15.67 -26.63 18.77
C THR A 189 16.06 -26.56 17.31
N VAL A 190 15.20 -26.01 16.45
CA VAL A 190 15.41 -25.96 14.99
C VAL A 190 16.57 -25.02 14.66
N ARG A 191 16.56 -23.80 15.19
CA ARG A 191 17.62 -22.80 14.97
C ARG A 191 18.94 -23.26 15.61
N GLY A 192 18.86 -23.87 16.80
CA GLY A 192 20.03 -24.43 17.50
C GLY A 192 20.70 -25.55 16.73
N GLN A 193 19.92 -26.43 16.09
CA GLN A 193 20.41 -27.51 15.23
C GLN A 193 21.23 -26.95 14.06
N PHE A 194 20.71 -25.95 13.35
CA PHE A 194 21.43 -25.31 12.26
C PHE A 194 22.70 -24.61 12.74
N SER A 195 22.61 -23.78 13.78
CA SER A 195 23.76 -23.01 14.30
C SER A 195 24.93 -23.90 14.71
N GLN A 196 24.66 -25.08 15.26
CA GLN A 196 25.70 -26.02 15.72
C GLN A 196 26.27 -26.88 14.58
N HIS A 197 25.44 -27.26 13.60
CA HIS A 197 25.79 -28.32 12.65
C HIS A 197 25.84 -27.86 11.18
N GLY A 198 25.39 -26.65 10.87
CA GLY A 198 25.26 -26.12 9.50
C GLY A 198 24.17 -26.79 8.66
N LYS A 199 23.35 -27.66 9.26
CA LYS A 199 22.26 -28.40 8.58
C LYS A 199 21.15 -28.79 9.55
N LEU A 200 19.97 -29.06 9.01
CA LEU A 200 18.80 -29.54 9.75
C LEU A 200 18.73 -31.07 9.76
N SER A 201 17.81 -31.60 10.56
CA SER A 201 17.71 -33.05 10.82
C SER A 201 16.85 -33.83 9.84
N ASN A 202 16.22 -33.18 8.85
CA ASN A 202 15.22 -33.78 7.95
C ASN A 202 14.08 -34.44 8.74
N SER A 203 13.50 -33.69 9.67
CA SER A 203 12.45 -34.18 10.56
C SER A 203 11.23 -33.25 10.59
N GLY A 204 10.05 -33.82 10.78
CA GLY A 204 8.82 -33.07 10.98
C GLY A 204 8.30 -33.29 12.40
N ASP A 205 8.13 -32.21 13.15
CA ASP A 205 7.38 -32.26 14.40
C ASP A 205 5.89 -32.48 14.10
N THR A 206 5.23 -33.32 14.90
CA THR A 206 3.79 -33.65 14.77
C THR A 206 2.98 -33.24 15.99
N ASN A 207 3.62 -32.62 16.99
CA ASN A 207 2.95 -32.11 18.18
C ASN A 207 2.43 -30.69 17.92
N TYR A 208 1.24 -30.61 17.30
CA TYR A 208 0.51 -29.37 17.05
C TYR A 208 0.14 -28.68 18.35
N ARG A 209 0.33 -27.36 18.40
CA ARG A 209 0.25 -26.58 19.64
C ARG A 209 -0.11 -25.12 19.37
N ALA A 210 -0.47 -24.41 20.43
CA ALA A 210 -0.71 -22.97 20.38
C ALA A 210 0.52 -22.24 19.81
N ILE A 211 0.30 -21.19 19.01
CA ILE A 211 1.36 -20.38 18.38
C ILE A 211 2.41 -19.90 19.42
N SER A 212 1.94 -19.49 20.60
CA SER A 212 2.77 -19.00 21.71
C SER A 212 3.49 -20.09 22.52
N ASN A 213 3.18 -21.37 22.32
CA ASN A 213 3.77 -22.46 23.10
C ASN A 213 4.94 -23.10 22.36
N SER A 214 6.15 -23.01 22.94
CA SER A 214 7.37 -23.60 22.35
C SER A 214 7.51 -23.22 20.87
N TRP A 215 7.49 -21.90 20.64
CA TRP A 215 7.35 -21.20 19.35
C TRP A 215 7.63 -22.09 18.13
N PRO A 216 6.59 -22.59 17.45
CA PRO A 216 6.77 -23.47 16.29
C PRO A 216 7.38 -22.69 15.12
N VAL A 217 8.43 -23.25 14.51
CA VAL A 217 9.10 -22.70 13.32
C VAL A 217 9.31 -23.77 12.25
N PHE A 218 9.46 -23.31 11.01
CA PHE A 218 9.48 -24.13 9.80
C PHE A 218 10.72 -23.81 8.97
N GLY A 219 11.81 -24.51 9.29
CA GLY A 219 13.14 -24.20 8.79
C GLY A 219 13.52 -24.95 7.52
N PHE A 220 14.26 -24.26 6.67
CA PHE A 220 15.09 -24.82 5.59
C PHE A 220 16.55 -24.41 5.80
N ALA A 221 17.47 -25.30 5.45
CA ALA A 221 18.89 -25.02 5.40
C ALA A 221 19.50 -25.55 4.10
N SER A 222 20.26 -24.73 3.39
CA SER A 222 20.99 -25.07 2.16
C SER A 222 22.49 -24.96 2.37
N ASP A 223 23.23 -26.00 2.00
CA ASP A 223 24.69 -25.97 1.91
C ASP A 223 25.11 -25.42 0.54
N LEU A 224 25.73 -24.22 0.53
CA LEU A 224 26.21 -23.57 -0.69
C LEU A 224 27.67 -23.95 -1.01
N GLY A 225 28.33 -24.70 -0.13
CA GLY A 225 29.72 -25.11 -0.27
C GLY A 225 30.70 -23.92 -0.28
N SER A 226 31.74 -24.02 -1.10
CA SER A 226 32.80 -23.01 -1.18
C SER A 226 32.40 -21.82 -2.07
N VAL A 227 32.06 -20.70 -1.44
CA VAL A 227 31.65 -19.45 -2.10
C VAL A 227 32.84 -18.49 -2.17
N GLY A 228 33.21 -18.10 -3.39
CA GLY A 228 34.25 -17.11 -3.67
C GLY A 228 33.66 -15.79 -4.16
N SER A 229 34.30 -15.18 -5.15
CA SER A 229 33.80 -13.94 -5.79
C SER A 229 32.56 -14.15 -6.67
N SER A 230 32.31 -15.38 -7.13
CA SER A 230 31.06 -15.73 -7.82
C SER A 230 29.95 -15.98 -6.81
N SER A 231 28.80 -15.32 -6.98
CA SER A 231 27.71 -15.42 -6.03
C SER A 231 27.05 -16.79 -6.04
N ALA A 232 26.68 -17.28 -4.86
CA ALA A 232 25.77 -18.41 -4.68
C ALA A 232 24.43 -17.92 -4.11
N SER A 233 23.34 -18.65 -4.38
CA SER A 233 22.00 -18.28 -3.96
C SER A 233 21.13 -19.51 -3.74
N THR A 234 20.14 -19.36 -2.86
CA THR A 234 19.00 -20.28 -2.72
C THR A 234 17.73 -19.44 -2.78
N LEU A 235 16.68 -19.96 -3.42
CA LEU A 235 15.40 -19.28 -3.56
C LEU A 235 14.44 -19.74 -2.47
N PHE A 236 13.82 -18.77 -1.79
CA PHE A 236 12.67 -19.01 -0.93
C PHE A 236 11.44 -18.31 -1.48
N SER A 237 10.29 -18.96 -1.40
CA SER A 237 9.00 -18.38 -1.76
C SER A 237 8.01 -18.54 -0.62
N ILE A 238 7.21 -17.50 -0.40
CA ILE A 238 6.11 -17.49 0.56
C ILE A 238 4.80 -17.15 -0.13
N GLY A 239 3.73 -17.85 0.23
CA GLY A 239 2.39 -17.60 -0.29
C GLY A 239 1.30 -17.98 0.71
N LEU A 240 0.16 -17.31 0.59
CA LEU A 240 -1.08 -17.62 1.28
C LEU A 240 -2.10 -18.08 0.25
N THR A 241 -2.65 -19.28 0.41
CA THR A 241 -3.79 -19.76 -0.37
C THR A 241 -5.06 -19.67 0.47
N GLN A 242 -6.10 -19.14 -0.15
CA GLN A 242 -7.47 -19.14 0.37
C GLN A 242 -8.35 -19.58 -0.80
N ASP A 243 -9.10 -20.66 -0.64
CA ASP A 243 -10.03 -21.12 -1.69
C ASP A 243 -11.10 -20.05 -1.93
N GLU A 244 -11.69 -19.54 -0.85
CA GLU A 244 -12.64 -18.44 -0.84
C GLU A 244 -12.02 -17.23 -0.15
N ALA A 245 -12.03 -16.09 -0.85
CA ALA A 245 -11.30 -14.89 -0.44
C ALA A 245 -12.20 -13.89 0.30
N VAL A 246 -13.41 -13.64 -0.23
CA VAL A 246 -14.29 -12.55 0.18
C VAL A 246 -15.73 -13.05 0.23
N GLN A 247 -16.51 -12.64 1.24
CA GLN A 247 -17.97 -12.79 1.18
C GLN A 247 -18.55 -11.58 0.47
N PHE A 248 -19.37 -11.79 -0.55
CA PHE A 248 -19.90 -10.70 -1.37
C PHE A 248 -21.42 -10.77 -1.49
N GLU A 249 -22.07 -9.66 -1.13
CA GLU A 249 -23.48 -9.38 -1.42
C GLU A 249 -23.57 -8.66 -2.77
N GLY A 250 -23.40 -9.39 -3.86
CA GLY A 250 -23.56 -8.85 -5.22
C GLY A 250 -25.03 -8.74 -5.63
N THR A 251 -25.35 -9.19 -6.84
CA THR A 251 -26.75 -9.24 -7.33
C THR A 251 -27.59 -10.33 -6.65
N SER A 252 -26.99 -11.46 -6.29
CA SER A 252 -27.61 -12.55 -5.52
C SER A 252 -27.42 -12.40 -4.01
N THR A 253 -28.01 -13.28 -3.20
CA THR A 253 -27.71 -13.38 -1.77
C THR A 253 -26.23 -13.71 -1.52
N TYR A 254 -25.72 -13.35 -0.34
CA TYR A 254 -24.37 -13.61 0.16
C TYR A 254 -23.74 -14.88 -0.42
N ALA A 255 -22.67 -14.70 -1.19
CA ALA A 255 -21.89 -15.79 -1.75
C ALA A 255 -20.39 -15.58 -1.51
N PRO A 256 -19.65 -16.65 -1.19
CA PRO A 256 -18.20 -16.59 -1.18
C PRO A 256 -17.68 -16.42 -2.60
N VAL A 257 -16.73 -15.49 -2.79
CA VAL A 257 -16.02 -15.29 -4.03
C VAL A 257 -14.70 -16.08 -3.95
N PRO A 258 -14.44 -17.00 -4.90
CA PRO A 258 -13.20 -17.76 -4.89
C PRO A 258 -12.00 -16.86 -5.16
N SER A 259 -10.82 -17.25 -4.68
CA SER A 259 -9.59 -16.62 -5.15
C SER A 259 -9.35 -16.95 -6.63
N LEU A 260 -8.90 -15.98 -7.42
CA LEU A 260 -8.80 -16.14 -8.88
C LEU A 260 -7.88 -17.31 -9.30
N TRP A 261 -6.85 -17.62 -8.52
CA TRP A 261 -5.90 -18.69 -8.82
C TRP A 261 -6.58 -20.06 -9.00
N LYS A 262 -7.75 -20.30 -8.39
CA LYS A 262 -8.55 -21.52 -8.53
C LYS A 262 -9.03 -21.78 -9.96
N SER A 263 -9.07 -20.77 -10.81
CA SER A 263 -9.41 -20.94 -12.23
C SER A 263 -8.25 -21.57 -13.01
N TYR A 264 -7.01 -21.33 -12.55
CA TYR A 264 -5.80 -21.73 -13.26
C TYR A 264 -5.13 -22.99 -12.70
N PHE A 265 -5.35 -23.30 -11.41
CA PHE A 265 -4.71 -24.41 -10.72
C PHE A 265 -5.73 -25.29 -9.99
N SER A 266 -5.54 -26.60 -10.07
CA SER A 266 -6.43 -27.58 -9.44
C SER A 266 -6.13 -27.77 -7.95
N THR A 267 -4.88 -27.60 -7.54
CA THR A 267 -4.45 -27.69 -6.14
C THR A 267 -3.55 -26.52 -5.74
N ASP A 268 -3.41 -26.31 -4.44
CA ASP A 268 -2.48 -25.34 -3.87
C ASP A 268 -1.03 -25.63 -4.27
N GLU A 269 -0.64 -26.90 -4.32
CA GLU A 269 0.71 -27.32 -4.69
C GLU A 269 1.04 -26.97 -6.15
N ASP A 270 0.07 -27.09 -7.06
CA ASP A 270 0.23 -26.67 -8.46
C ASP A 270 0.48 -25.15 -8.54
N ALA A 271 -0.32 -24.35 -7.79
CA ALA A 271 -0.15 -22.90 -7.73
C ALA A 271 1.21 -22.50 -7.11
N LEU A 272 1.62 -23.17 -6.03
CA LEU A 272 2.89 -22.96 -5.35
C LEU A 272 4.08 -23.26 -6.27
N THR A 273 4.09 -24.42 -6.91
CA THR A 273 5.20 -24.86 -7.76
C THR A 273 5.33 -24.01 -9.01
N PHE A 274 4.20 -23.59 -9.59
CA PHE A 274 4.17 -22.59 -10.66
C PHE A 274 4.80 -21.27 -10.20
N PHE A 275 4.33 -20.70 -9.09
CA PHE A 275 4.83 -19.42 -8.57
C PHE A 275 6.34 -19.48 -8.28
N HIS A 276 6.81 -20.54 -7.61
CA HIS A 276 8.22 -20.71 -7.27
C HIS A 276 9.11 -20.74 -8.51
N ARG A 277 8.71 -21.51 -9.53
CA ARG A 277 9.50 -21.69 -10.76
C ARG A 277 9.40 -20.51 -11.71
N ASP A 278 8.36 -19.70 -11.62
CA ASP A 278 8.17 -18.49 -12.43
C ASP A 278 9.00 -17.30 -11.92
N TYR A 279 9.82 -17.47 -10.88
CA TYR A 279 10.63 -16.40 -10.27
C TYR A 279 11.40 -15.55 -11.29
N GLN A 280 12.04 -16.17 -12.29
CA GLN A 280 12.78 -15.41 -13.31
C GLN A 280 11.88 -14.48 -14.13
N ARG A 281 10.67 -14.94 -14.46
CA ARG A 281 9.67 -14.16 -15.20
C ARG A 281 9.04 -13.08 -14.32
N ALA A 282 8.67 -13.42 -13.10
CA ALA A 282 8.18 -12.47 -12.11
C ALA A 282 9.18 -11.34 -11.87
N ASN A 283 10.47 -11.67 -11.67
CA ASN A 283 11.55 -10.70 -11.52
C ASN A 283 11.72 -9.83 -12.78
N TYR A 284 11.67 -10.42 -13.97
CA TYR A 284 11.74 -9.65 -15.22
C TYR A 284 10.59 -8.64 -15.35
N LEU A 285 9.36 -9.07 -15.05
CA LEU A 285 8.17 -8.22 -15.12
C LEU A 285 8.21 -7.10 -14.07
N SER A 286 8.55 -7.43 -12.82
CA SER A 286 8.64 -6.44 -11.75
C SER A 286 9.75 -5.43 -12.00
N SER A 287 10.96 -5.87 -12.39
CA SER A 287 12.07 -4.96 -12.71
C SER A 287 11.75 -4.07 -13.92
N GLY A 288 11.01 -4.59 -14.91
CA GLY A 288 10.54 -3.80 -16.04
C GLY A 288 9.55 -2.71 -15.63
N PHE A 289 8.62 -3.04 -14.72
CA PHE A 289 7.69 -2.07 -14.16
C PHE A 289 8.40 -1.02 -13.30
N ASP A 290 9.30 -1.44 -12.39
CA ASP A 290 10.09 -0.52 -11.55
C ASP A 290 10.92 0.45 -12.40
N SER A 291 11.55 -0.04 -13.47
CA SER A 291 12.31 0.80 -14.40
C SER A 291 11.43 1.80 -15.15
N LYS A 292 10.20 1.41 -15.53
CA LYS A 292 9.23 2.30 -16.17
C LYS A 292 8.79 3.40 -15.22
N VAL A 293 8.35 3.05 -14.01
CA VAL A 293 7.92 4.02 -13.00
C VAL A 293 9.07 4.99 -12.70
N SER A 294 10.27 4.47 -12.43
CA SER A 294 11.40 5.32 -12.09
C SER A 294 11.79 6.25 -13.24
N GLY A 295 11.86 5.74 -14.47
CA GLY A 295 12.17 6.54 -15.65
C GLY A 295 11.15 7.64 -15.90
N ASP A 296 9.85 7.33 -15.84
CA ASP A 296 8.79 8.30 -16.05
C ASP A 296 8.77 9.37 -14.95
N SER A 297 8.94 8.97 -13.68
CA SER A 297 8.97 9.90 -12.53
C SER A 297 10.14 10.88 -12.62
N ILE A 298 11.34 10.38 -12.90
CA ILE A 298 12.54 11.23 -13.05
C ILE A 298 12.36 12.20 -14.22
N ALA A 299 11.84 11.72 -15.36
CA ALA A 299 11.60 12.54 -16.53
C ALA A 299 10.58 13.67 -16.25
N LEU A 300 9.57 13.41 -15.41
CA LEU A 300 8.50 14.35 -15.12
C LEU A 300 8.88 15.40 -14.06
N ALA A 301 9.43 14.97 -12.92
CA ALA A 301 9.67 15.82 -11.75
C ALA A 301 10.93 15.46 -10.93
N GLY A 302 11.86 14.70 -11.52
CA GLY A 302 13.17 14.43 -10.93
C GLY A 302 13.17 13.43 -9.77
N ASP A 303 14.33 13.31 -9.12
CA ASP A 303 14.59 12.25 -8.14
C ASP A 303 13.70 12.32 -6.89
N ASN A 304 13.35 13.54 -6.45
CA ASN A 304 12.45 13.72 -5.30
C ASN A 304 11.07 13.07 -5.54
N TYR A 305 10.56 13.14 -6.77
CA TYR A 305 9.30 12.49 -7.12
C TYR A 305 9.45 10.97 -7.28
N ASN A 306 10.59 10.52 -7.81
CA ASN A 306 10.94 9.09 -7.89
C ASN A 306 10.96 8.41 -6.52
N VAL A 307 11.41 9.10 -5.47
CA VAL A 307 11.39 8.57 -4.08
C VAL A 307 9.98 8.14 -3.69
N LEU A 308 8.97 9.01 -3.83
CA LEU A 308 7.60 8.68 -3.44
C LEU A 308 6.99 7.55 -4.30
N THR A 309 7.12 7.66 -5.63
CA THR A 309 6.50 6.70 -6.57
C THR A 309 7.07 5.29 -6.44
N SER A 310 8.36 5.17 -6.10
CA SER A 310 9.03 3.89 -5.86
C SER A 310 8.51 3.12 -4.63
N LEU A 311 8.01 3.84 -3.62
CA LEU A 311 7.50 3.24 -2.39
C LEU A 311 6.00 2.89 -2.49
N ALA A 312 5.25 3.64 -3.30
CA ALA A 312 3.80 3.56 -3.37
C ALA A 312 3.27 2.24 -3.99
N ALA A 313 3.86 1.75 -5.08
CA ALA A 313 3.26 0.68 -5.89
C ALA A 313 2.92 -0.61 -5.10
N ARG A 314 3.87 -1.07 -4.28
CA ARG A 314 3.70 -2.29 -3.48
C ARG A 314 2.63 -2.13 -2.42
N GLN A 315 2.54 -0.93 -1.83
CA GLN A 315 1.54 -0.61 -0.81
C GLN A 315 0.13 -0.59 -1.40
N VAL A 316 -0.06 0.01 -2.58
CA VAL A 316 -1.36 0.03 -3.27
C VAL A 316 -1.86 -1.39 -3.52
N PHE A 317 -1.03 -2.24 -4.15
CA PHE A 317 -1.42 -3.63 -4.39
C PHE A 317 -1.56 -4.44 -3.10
N GLY A 318 -0.77 -4.13 -2.07
CA GLY A 318 -0.89 -4.68 -0.72
C GLY A 318 -2.27 -4.45 -0.09
N GLY A 319 -2.96 -3.38 -0.47
CA GLY A 319 -4.35 -3.12 -0.05
C GLY A 319 -5.42 -3.89 -0.83
N THR A 320 -5.06 -4.75 -1.79
CA THR A 320 -6.02 -5.35 -2.72
C THR A 320 -5.93 -6.87 -2.83
N GLN A 321 -7.04 -7.51 -3.22
CA GLN A 321 -7.10 -8.95 -3.54
C GLN A 321 -7.94 -9.20 -4.80
N LEU A 322 -7.31 -9.80 -5.81
CA LEU A 322 -7.95 -10.17 -7.06
C LEU A 322 -8.67 -11.53 -6.90
N CYS A 323 -9.98 -11.54 -7.11
CA CYS A 323 -10.88 -12.64 -6.82
C CYS A 323 -11.78 -12.96 -8.03
N GLY A 324 -12.55 -14.04 -7.92
CA GLY A 324 -13.54 -14.46 -8.90
C GLY A 324 -13.05 -15.60 -9.80
N THR A 325 -13.58 -15.63 -11.00
CA THR A 325 -13.28 -16.64 -12.03
C THR A 325 -12.72 -15.97 -13.28
N GLU A 326 -12.24 -16.76 -14.25
CA GLU A 326 -11.86 -16.25 -15.58
C GLU A 326 -12.99 -15.47 -16.26
N ASP A 327 -14.25 -15.88 -16.07
CA ASP A 327 -15.41 -15.25 -16.69
C ASP A 327 -15.86 -13.97 -15.96
N LYS A 328 -15.61 -13.89 -14.64
CA LYS A 328 -16.00 -12.74 -13.81
C LYS A 328 -14.99 -12.53 -12.68
N MET A 329 -14.18 -11.49 -12.83
CA MET A 329 -13.17 -11.08 -11.85
C MET A 329 -13.66 -9.88 -11.05
N TYR A 330 -13.15 -9.78 -9.82
CA TYR A 330 -13.36 -8.64 -8.92
C TYR A 330 -12.03 -8.25 -8.29
N LEU A 331 -11.80 -6.97 -8.06
CA LEU A 331 -10.73 -6.50 -7.19
C LEU A 331 -11.36 -5.98 -5.90
N PHE A 332 -11.10 -6.67 -4.78
CA PHE A 332 -11.52 -6.17 -3.47
C PHE A 332 -10.38 -5.37 -2.85
N LEU A 333 -10.73 -4.25 -2.24
CA LEU A 333 -9.79 -3.35 -1.57
C LEU A 333 -10.13 -3.29 -0.08
N LYS A 334 -9.12 -3.38 0.78
CA LYS A 334 -9.26 -3.14 2.22
C LYS A 334 -8.85 -1.71 2.54
N GLU A 335 -9.66 -1.01 3.31
CA GLU A 335 -9.27 0.24 3.94
C GLU A 335 -8.36 -0.03 5.15
N ILE A 336 -7.08 -0.24 4.86
CA ILE A 336 -6.06 -0.54 5.88
C ILE A 336 -5.91 0.64 6.85
N SER A 337 -5.71 0.38 8.15
CA SER A 337 -5.39 1.37 9.19
C SER A 337 -6.45 2.46 9.50
N SER A 338 -7.64 2.37 8.91
CA SER A 338 -8.86 3.05 9.38
C SER A 338 -9.79 2.02 10.06
N ASP A 339 -11.06 1.93 9.65
CA ASP A 339 -12.06 1.01 10.19
C ASP A 339 -12.07 -0.37 9.50
N GLY A 340 -11.29 -0.55 8.42
CA GLY A 340 -11.12 -1.84 7.76
C GLY A 340 -12.22 -2.19 6.76
N ASN A 341 -12.97 -1.20 6.27
CA ASN A 341 -14.07 -1.36 5.33
C ASN A 341 -13.61 -1.95 3.98
N VAL A 342 -14.57 -2.44 3.21
CA VAL A 342 -14.33 -3.12 1.92
C VAL A 342 -14.72 -2.20 0.77
N ASN A 343 -13.82 -1.98 -0.20
CA ASN A 343 -14.06 -1.15 -1.38
C ASN A 343 -14.61 0.24 -1.02
N THR A 344 -14.07 0.89 0.02
CA THR A 344 -14.41 2.27 0.39
C THR A 344 -14.12 3.22 -0.77
N VAL A 345 -15.13 3.97 -1.22
CA VAL A 345 -15.09 4.76 -2.45
C VAL A 345 -14.09 5.90 -2.34
N ASP A 346 -14.07 6.61 -1.22
CA ASP A 346 -13.13 7.69 -0.94
C ASP A 346 -11.68 7.21 -0.70
N VAL A 347 -11.45 5.90 -0.52
CA VAL A 347 -10.12 5.27 -0.52
C VAL A 347 -9.71 4.84 -1.91
N ILE A 348 -10.65 4.36 -2.74
CA ILE A 348 -10.41 4.06 -4.15
C ILE A 348 -10.08 5.35 -4.91
N PHE A 349 -10.69 6.48 -4.55
CA PHE A 349 -10.48 7.76 -5.22
C PHE A 349 -9.01 8.23 -5.23
N PRO A 350 -8.29 8.37 -4.10
CA PRO A 350 -6.87 8.67 -4.14
C PRO A 350 -6.04 7.55 -4.79
N ALA A 351 -6.50 6.28 -4.78
CA ALA A 351 -5.80 5.17 -5.40
C ALA A 351 -5.96 5.09 -6.93
N TYR A 352 -7.04 5.66 -7.52
CA TYR A 352 -7.37 5.47 -8.94
C TYR A 352 -6.27 5.88 -9.92
N PRO A 353 -5.44 6.92 -9.67
CA PRO A 353 -4.37 7.27 -10.59
C PRO A 353 -3.38 6.14 -10.83
N PHE A 354 -3.07 5.37 -9.79
CA PHE A 354 -2.24 4.18 -9.90
C PHE A 354 -2.89 3.11 -10.77
N PHE A 355 -4.17 2.82 -10.57
CA PHE A 355 -4.88 1.82 -11.38
C PHE A 355 -4.90 2.23 -12.86
N LEU A 356 -5.22 3.48 -13.19
CA LEU A 356 -5.26 3.94 -14.59
C LEU A 356 -3.88 4.02 -15.23
N TYR A 357 -2.84 4.41 -14.49
CA TYR A 357 -1.46 4.44 -15.00
C TYR A 357 -0.93 3.03 -15.28
N THR A 358 -1.24 2.07 -14.40
CA THR A 358 -0.73 0.70 -14.52
C THR A 358 -1.53 -0.13 -15.52
N ASN A 359 -2.83 -0.27 -15.31
CA ASN A 359 -3.76 -0.93 -16.21
C ASN A 359 -5.20 -0.49 -15.87
N PRO A 360 -5.90 0.24 -16.76
CA PRO A 360 -7.21 0.79 -16.47
C PRO A 360 -8.26 -0.27 -16.09
N ALA A 361 -8.08 -1.54 -16.47
CA ALA A 361 -8.95 -2.63 -16.05
C ALA A 361 -9.06 -2.75 -14.51
N TYR A 362 -8.02 -2.41 -13.75
CA TYR A 362 -8.08 -2.48 -12.29
C TYR A 362 -9.09 -1.50 -11.70
N LEU A 363 -9.26 -0.31 -12.29
CA LEU A 363 -10.26 0.65 -11.80
C LEU A 363 -11.68 0.11 -12.00
N LYS A 364 -11.97 -0.49 -13.15
CA LYS A 364 -13.26 -1.18 -13.36
C LYS A 364 -13.47 -2.30 -12.34
N LEU A 365 -12.48 -3.17 -12.17
CA LEU A 365 -12.61 -4.33 -11.28
C LEU A 365 -12.84 -3.95 -9.81
N VAL A 366 -12.32 -2.81 -9.35
CA VAL A 366 -12.52 -2.34 -7.96
C VAL A 366 -13.83 -1.57 -7.78
N LEU A 367 -14.37 -0.97 -8.83
CA LEU A 367 -15.68 -0.31 -8.80
C LEU A 367 -16.85 -1.28 -9.01
N GLU A 368 -16.61 -2.41 -9.70
CA GLU A 368 -17.65 -3.37 -10.06
C GLU A 368 -18.49 -3.86 -8.86
N PRO A 369 -17.91 -4.20 -7.68
CA PRO A 369 -18.71 -4.63 -6.53
C PRO A 369 -19.75 -3.58 -6.08
N LEU A 370 -19.39 -2.30 -6.15
CA LEU A 370 -20.25 -1.18 -5.74
C LEU A 370 -21.40 -0.97 -6.73
N PHE A 371 -21.11 -1.04 -8.05
CA PHE A 371 -22.14 -0.93 -9.08
C PHE A 371 -23.11 -2.12 -9.01
N GLU A 372 -22.60 -3.36 -8.98
CA GLU A 372 -23.44 -4.55 -8.95
C GLU A 372 -24.41 -4.57 -7.77
N ASN A 373 -23.94 -4.17 -6.58
CA ASN A 373 -24.80 -4.14 -5.40
C ASN A 373 -25.86 -3.04 -5.50
N GLN A 374 -25.48 -1.80 -5.81
CA GLN A 374 -26.41 -0.67 -5.82
C GLN A 374 -27.43 -0.80 -6.97
N GLU A 375 -27.03 -1.29 -8.15
CA GLU A 375 -27.92 -1.54 -9.28
C GLU A 375 -28.91 -2.69 -9.03
N SER A 376 -28.58 -3.61 -8.12
CA SER A 376 -29.52 -4.65 -7.69
C SER A 376 -30.69 -4.10 -6.84
N GLY A 377 -30.65 -2.81 -6.47
CA GLY A 377 -31.70 -2.14 -5.71
C GLY A 377 -31.68 -2.45 -4.20
N LYS A 378 -30.58 -3.01 -3.70
CA LYS A 378 -30.43 -3.37 -2.28
C LYS A 378 -30.10 -2.18 -1.38
N TYR A 379 -29.51 -1.12 -1.94
CA TYR A 379 -29.18 0.08 -1.19
C TYR A 379 -30.33 1.09 -1.25
N PRO A 380 -30.87 1.55 -0.11
CA PRO A 380 -32.10 2.35 -0.10
C PRO A 380 -31.89 3.86 -0.32
N ASN A 381 -30.65 4.35 -0.24
CA ASN A 381 -30.37 5.78 -0.38
C ASN A 381 -30.20 6.19 -1.84
N SER A 382 -30.46 7.46 -2.14
CA SER A 382 -30.36 8.00 -3.51
C SER A 382 -28.96 8.48 -3.91
N TYR A 383 -28.01 8.43 -2.98
CA TYR A 383 -26.60 8.80 -3.18
C TYR A 383 -25.73 7.55 -3.29
N SER A 384 -24.44 7.69 -3.59
CA SER A 384 -23.52 6.54 -3.63
C SER A 384 -23.26 6.01 -2.24
N MET A 385 -23.29 4.68 -2.10
CA MET A 385 -22.78 3.97 -0.93
C MET A 385 -21.30 4.30 -0.70
N HIS A 386 -20.91 4.43 0.57
CA HIS A 386 -19.54 4.68 1.01
C HIS A 386 -18.61 3.48 0.79
N ASP A 387 -19.05 2.29 1.22
CA ASP A 387 -18.25 1.08 1.16
C ASP A 387 -19.13 -0.16 1.02
N MET A 388 -18.54 -1.28 0.60
CA MET A 388 -19.21 -2.56 0.45
C MET A 388 -19.34 -3.36 1.74
N GLY A 389 -18.94 -2.86 2.91
CA GLY A 389 -19.10 -3.55 4.19
C GLY A 389 -18.09 -3.08 5.23
N SER A 390 -18.51 -3.08 6.49
CA SER A 390 -17.77 -2.46 7.61
C SER A 390 -16.48 -3.17 8.03
N SER A 391 -16.18 -4.36 7.48
CA SER A 391 -14.97 -5.11 7.86
C SER A 391 -14.57 -6.11 6.79
N TYR A 392 -13.34 -5.98 6.29
CA TYR A 392 -12.73 -6.94 5.38
C TYR A 392 -12.62 -8.33 6.02
N PRO A 393 -12.88 -9.43 5.28
CA PRO A 393 -13.18 -9.51 3.85
C PRO A 393 -14.69 -9.60 3.57
N ASN A 394 -15.54 -9.00 4.39
CA ASN A 394 -16.98 -9.16 4.34
C ASN A 394 -17.62 -7.99 3.58
N ALA A 395 -17.66 -8.09 2.25
CA ALA A 395 -18.35 -7.16 1.34
C ALA A 395 -19.88 -7.38 1.41
N THR A 396 -20.45 -7.09 2.57
CA THR A 396 -21.83 -7.41 2.95
C THR A 396 -22.88 -6.34 2.64
N ALA A 397 -22.43 -5.19 2.14
CA ALA A 397 -23.18 -3.99 1.78
C ALA A 397 -24.00 -3.42 2.95
N HIS A 398 -24.81 -2.39 2.65
CA HIS A 398 -25.60 -1.64 3.62
C HIS A 398 -27.08 -1.63 3.23
N ALA A 399 -27.73 -2.79 3.25
CA ALA A 399 -29.14 -2.90 2.85
C ALA A 399 -30.12 -2.09 3.74
N ASP A 400 -29.67 -1.66 4.91
CA ASP A 400 -30.39 -0.75 5.80
C ASP A 400 -30.12 0.74 5.52
N GLY A 401 -29.19 1.05 4.61
CA GLY A 401 -28.77 2.40 4.26
C GLY A 401 -27.95 3.11 5.34
N SER A 402 -27.32 2.36 6.25
CA SER A 402 -26.59 2.88 7.41
C SER A 402 -25.06 2.87 7.26
N ASP A 403 -24.58 3.02 6.03
CA ASP A 403 -23.17 3.29 5.74
C ASP A 403 -22.73 4.66 6.26
N GLU A 404 -21.42 4.90 6.22
CA GLU A 404 -20.85 6.19 6.61
C GLU A 404 -21.36 7.32 5.70
N LYS A 405 -21.74 8.44 6.32
CA LYS A 405 -22.49 9.49 5.62
C LYS A 405 -21.57 10.50 4.95
N MET A 406 -21.09 10.12 3.75
CA MET A 406 -20.30 10.95 2.84
C MET A 406 -20.98 11.18 1.47
N PRO A 407 -22.28 11.49 1.39
CA PRO A 407 -23.05 11.37 0.16
C PRO A 407 -22.56 12.28 -1.00
N LEU A 408 -22.11 13.52 -0.71
CA LEU A 408 -21.58 14.42 -1.75
C LEU A 408 -20.22 13.91 -2.26
N GLU A 409 -19.33 13.59 -1.32
CA GLU A 409 -17.99 13.04 -1.59
C GLU A 409 -18.08 11.82 -2.52
N GLU A 410 -18.92 10.84 -2.16
CA GLU A 410 -18.98 9.56 -2.87
C GLU A 410 -19.70 9.63 -4.21
N CYS A 411 -20.76 10.43 -4.32
CA CYS A 411 -21.36 10.70 -5.62
C CYS A 411 -20.34 11.35 -6.58
N GLY A 412 -19.56 12.32 -6.09
CA GLY A 412 -18.52 12.96 -6.88
C GLY A 412 -17.42 11.99 -7.29
N ASN A 413 -16.91 11.21 -6.34
CA ASN A 413 -15.87 10.19 -6.55
C ASN A 413 -16.29 9.19 -7.64
N MET A 414 -17.48 8.60 -7.53
CA MET A 414 -17.96 7.59 -8.49
C MET A 414 -18.12 8.15 -9.90
N LEU A 415 -18.70 9.34 -10.06
CA LEU A 415 -18.87 9.98 -11.37
C LEU A 415 -17.53 10.28 -12.03
N ILE A 416 -16.57 10.80 -11.27
CA ILE A 416 -15.23 11.12 -11.75
C ILE A 416 -14.51 9.83 -12.17
N MET A 417 -14.49 8.80 -11.32
CA MET A 417 -13.77 7.55 -11.59
C MET A 417 -14.39 6.74 -12.73
N ALA A 418 -15.72 6.70 -12.84
CA ALA A 418 -16.41 6.02 -13.94
C ALA A 418 -16.04 6.66 -15.30
N LEU A 419 -16.05 8.00 -15.37
CA LEU A 419 -15.63 8.71 -16.57
C LEU A 419 -14.13 8.51 -16.85
N ALA A 420 -13.28 8.61 -15.82
CA ALA A 420 -11.83 8.46 -15.95
C ALA A 420 -11.46 7.07 -16.51
N TYR A 421 -12.11 6.02 -15.99
CA TYR A 421 -11.99 4.67 -16.53
C TYR A 421 -12.42 4.60 -18.00
N ALA A 422 -13.65 5.01 -18.31
CA ALA A 422 -14.22 4.87 -19.64
C ALA A 422 -13.40 5.59 -20.71
N LEU A 423 -12.90 6.80 -20.40
CA LEU A 423 -12.04 7.54 -21.32
C LEU A 423 -10.67 6.88 -21.50
N LYS A 424 -10.02 6.43 -20.42
CA LYS A 424 -8.69 5.80 -20.50
C LYS A 424 -8.74 4.42 -21.16
N ALA A 425 -9.78 3.64 -20.88
CA ALA A 425 -9.99 2.31 -21.44
C ALA A 425 -10.68 2.31 -22.82
N GLN A 426 -11.23 3.46 -23.25
CA GLN A 426 -12.08 3.59 -24.43
C GLN A 426 -13.33 2.68 -24.37
N ASP A 427 -13.90 2.50 -23.17
CA ASP A 427 -15.06 1.65 -22.88
C ASP A 427 -16.29 2.53 -22.59
N LEU A 428 -16.93 3.05 -23.64
CA LEU A 428 -18.15 3.88 -23.50
C LEU A 428 -19.40 3.04 -23.19
N ASP A 429 -19.37 1.74 -23.49
CA ASP A 429 -20.45 0.82 -23.15
C ASP A 429 -20.57 0.66 -21.63
N TYR A 430 -19.45 0.71 -20.91
CA TYR A 430 -19.44 0.78 -19.44
C TYR A 430 -20.27 1.96 -18.90
N LEU A 431 -20.11 3.16 -19.47
CA LEU A 431 -20.91 4.32 -19.06
C LEU A 431 -22.39 4.14 -19.39
N THR A 432 -22.69 3.53 -20.53
CA THR A 432 -24.07 3.24 -20.93
C THR A 432 -24.72 2.25 -19.97
N ALA A 433 -23.98 1.23 -19.53
CA ALA A 433 -24.48 0.22 -18.60
C ALA A 433 -24.86 0.81 -17.23
N HIS A 434 -24.10 1.81 -16.76
CA HIS A 434 -24.27 2.41 -15.42
C HIS A 434 -24.98 3.77 -15.43
N TYR A 435 -25.51 4.21 -16.58
CA TYR A 435 -26.01 5.57 -16.78
C TYR A 435 -27.08 5.99 -15.75
N ASP A 436 -28.08 5.12 -15.52
CA ASP A 436 -29.21 5.45 -14.66
C ASP A 436 -28.80 5.72 -13.22
N LEU A 437 -27.85 4.95 -12.69
CA LEU A 437 -27.33 5.12 -11.33
C LEU A 437 -26.45 6.37 -11.22
N LEU A 438 -25.56 6.59 -12.18
CA LEU A 438 -24.74 7.81 -12.28
C LEU A 438 -25.61 9.08 -12.37
N ASN A 439 -26.71 8.99 -13.12
CA ASN A 439 -27.70 10.06 -13.26
C ASN A 439 -28.43 10.34 -11.93
N GLN A 440 -28.81 9.29 -11.19
CA GLN A 440 -29.42 9.42 -9.87
C GLN A 440 -28.49 10.15 -8.88
N TRP A 441 -27.21 9.77 -8.82
CA TRP A 441 -26.21 10.42 -7.98
C TRP A 441 -25.98 11.88 -8.36
N THR A 442 -26.03 12.19 -9.66
CA THR A 442 -25.94 13.58 -10.14
C THR A 442 -27.11 14.44 -9.64
N ALA A 443 -28.31 13.87 -9.54
CA ALA A 443 -29.46 14.57 -8.96
C ALA A 443 -29.26 14.92 -7.47
N TYR A 444 -28.56 14.06 -6.70
CA TYR A 444 -28.14 14.40 -5.35
C TYR A 444 -27.16 15.59 -5.36
N LEU A 445 -26.11 15.51 -6.19
CA LEU A 445 -25.09 16.57 -6.28
C LEU A 445 -25.68 17.93 -6.66
N ILE A 446 -26.67 17.99 -7.55
CA ILE A 446 -27.33 19.27 -7.92
C ILE A 446 -27.92 19.98 -6.69
N ASN A 447 -28.47 19.22 -5.74
CA ASN A 447 -29.11 19.78 -4.55
C ASN A 447 -28.11 20.24 -3.47
N ASP A 448 -26.93 19.62 -3.40
CA ASP A 448 -26.02 19.77 -2.25
C ASP A 448 -24.67 20.42 -2.62
N ALA A 449 -24.19 20.29 -3.86
CA ALA A 449 -22.82 20.67 -4.23
C ALA A 449 -22.50 22.16 -4.06
N LEU A 450 -23.45 23.06 -4.32
CA LEU A 450 -23.19 24.51 -4.18
C LEU A 450 -23.13 24.96 -2.72
N TYR A 451 -23.85 24.31 -1.81
CA TYR A 451 -23.84 24.63 -0.39
C TYR A 451 -23.81 23.33 0.41
N PRO A 452 -22.63 22.65 0.47
CA PRO A 452 -22.54 21.37 1.15
C PRO A 452 -23.09 21.45 2.57
N ALA A 453 -24.00 20.54 2.91
CA ALA A 453 -24.50 20.42 4.27
C ALA A 453 -23.34 20.14 5.26
N ASN A 454 -23.64 20.20 6.56
CA ASN A 454 -22.68 19.78 7.58
C ASN A 454 -22.47 18.26 7.52
N GLN A 455 -21.51 17.84 6.69
CA GLN A 455 -21.11 16.44 6.47
C GLN A 455 -19.59 16.32 6.58
N ILE A 456 -19.13 15.09 6.76
CA ILE A 456 -17.71 14.74 6.63
C ILE A 456 -17.37 14.57 5.14
N SER A 457 -16.10 14.77 4.80
CA SER A 457 -15.47 14.34 3.56
C SER A 457 -14.51 13.19 3.88
N THR A 458 -13.75 12.73 2.89
CA THR A 458 -12.62 11.80 3.08
C THR A 458 -11.56 12.28 4.11
N ASP A 459 -11.56 13.57 4.45
CA ASP A 459 -10.74 14.12 5.53
C ASP A 459 -11.51 14.09 6.88
N ASP A 460 -12.19 12.97 7.13
CA ASP A 460 -13.08 12.70 8.25
C ASP A 460 -12.40 12.88 9.63
N PHE A 461 -11.10 12.57 9.71
CA PHE A 461 -10.24 12.79 10.87
C PHE A 461 -10.18 14.25 11.32
N ALA A 462 -10.55 15.20 10.45
CA ALA A 462 -10.63 16.62 10.76
C ALA A 462 -12.07 17.09 11.07
N GLY A 463 -13.05 16.18 11.05
CA GLY A 463 -14.45 16.39 11.43
C GLY A 463 -15.33 17.01 10.35
N SER A 464 -16.65 16.97 10.59
CA SER A 464 -17.66 17.52 9.69
C SER A 464 -17.60 19.05 9.60
N LEU A 465 -17.85 19.60 8.42
CA LEU A 465 -17.90 21.05 8.21
C LEU A 465 -18.92 21.38 7.10
N ALA A 466 -19.77 22.38 7.35
CA ALA A 466 -20.68 22.91 6.34
C ALA A 466 -19.94 23.84 5.36
N ASN A 467 -20.44 23.95 4.14
CA ASN A 467 -19.90 24.85 3.12
C ASN A 467 -18.40 24.65 2.85
N GLN A 468 -17.94 23.40 2.92
CA GLN A 468 -16.55 23.03 2.61
C GLN A 468 -16.22 23.37 1.17
N THR A 469 -15.23 24.24 0.97
CA THR A 469 -14.87 24.78 -0.34
C THR A 469 -14.40 23.69 -1.31
N ASN A 470 -13.54 22.78 -0.85
CA ASN A 470 -12.96 21.72 -1.67
C ASN A 470 -13.97 20.58 -1.93
N LEU A 471 -14.86 20.29 -0.98
CA LEU A 471 -15.94 19.31 -1.14
C LEU A 471 -17.00 19.81 -2.15
N ALA A 472 -17.40 21.07 -2.05
CA ALA A 472 -18.28 21.70 -3.04
C ALA A 472 -17.72 21.58 -4.46
N LEU A 473 -16.42 21.81 -4.61
CA LEU A 473 -15.72 21.70 -5.87
C LEU A 473 -15.78 20.27 -6.44
N LYS A 474 -15.60 19.23 -5.61
CA LYS A 474 -15.77 17.83 -6.01
C LYS A 474 -17.15 17.57 -6.58
N GLY A 475 -18.21 18.02 -5.91
CA GLY A 475 -19.59 17.88 -6.39
C GLY A 475 -19.81 18.58 -7.74
N MET A 476 -19.27 19.79 -7.93
CA MET A 476 -19.38 20.53 -9.19
C MET A 476 -18.64 19.83 -10.34
N ILE A 477 -17.45 19.30 -10.06
CA ILE A 477 -16.66 18.50 -11.01
C ILE A 477 -17.40 17.20 -11.34
N GLY A 478 -18.03 16.53 -10.36
CA GLY A 478 -18.88 15.37 -10.58
C GLY A 478 -20.06 15.65 -11.52
N ILE A 479 -20.76 16.79 -11.35
CA ILE A 479 -21.83 17.22 -12.24
C ILE A 479 -21.30 17.45 -13.67
N GLN A 480 -20.12 18.05 -13.82
CA GLN A 480 -19.52 18.24 -15.14
C GLN A 480 -19.02 16.93 -15.75
N ALA A 481 -18.52 15.98 -14.95
CA ALA A 481 -18.21 14.63 -15.40
C ALA A 481 -19.48 13.95 -15.93
N MET A 482 -20.62 14.06 -15.23
CA MET A 482 -21.91 13.56 -15.73
C MET A 482 -22.31 14.20 -17.05
N SER A 483 -22.05 15.49 -17.25
CA SER A 483 -22.31 16.15 -18.54
C SER A 483 -21.55 15.48 -19.70
N VAL A 484 -20.29 15.09 -19.46
CA VAL A 484 -19.50 14.34 -20.45
C VAL A 484 -20.05 12.93 -20.62
N ILE A 485 -20.34 12.21 -19.53
CA ILE A 485 -20.96 10.87 -19.57
C ILE A 485 -22.25 10.89 -20.41
N ALA A 486 -23.14 11.85 -20.17
CA ALA A 486 -24.38 12.04 -20.91
C ALA A 486 -24.13 12.32 -22.39
N ARG A 487 -23.11 13.11 -22.74
CA ARG A 487 -22.75 13.36 -24.14
C ARG A 487 -22.27 12.08 -24.82
N GLU A 488 -21.34 11.36 -24.21
CA GLU A 488 -20.73 10.15 -24.79
C GLU A 488 -21.74 8.99 -24.92
N THR A 489 -22.79 8.98 -24.10
CA THR A 489 -23.86 7.96 -24.12
C THR A 489 -25.11 8.39 -24.91
N GLY A 490 -25.09 9.55 -25.57
CA GLY A 490 -26.19 10.01 -26.45
C GLY A 490 -27.32 10.79 -25.76
N HIS A 491 -27.20 11.11 -24.48
CA HIS A 491 -28.14 11.90 -23.67
C HIS A 491 -27.84 13.41 -23.77
N THR A 492 -27.92 13.99 -24.97
CA THR A 492 -27.44 15.36 -25.23
C THR A 492 -28.19 16.47 -24.45
N ALA A 493 -29.46 16.24 -24.10
CA ALA A 493 -30.23 17.19 -23.30
C ALA A 493 -29.69 17.28 -21.86
N ASP A 494 -29.47 16.13 -21.23
CA ASP A 494 -28.88 15.98 -19.91
C ASP A 494 -27.47 16.58 -19.90
N ALA A 495 -26.66 16.27 -20.91
CA ALA A 495 -25.32 16.83 -21.08
C ALA A 495 -25.33 18.37 -21.04
N THR A 496 -26.24 18.99 -21.79
CA THR A 496 -26.37 20.45 -21.84
C THR A 496 -26.82 21.03 -20.50
N ASN A 497 -27.80 20.39 -19.86
CA ASN A 497 -28.33 20.81 -18.56
C ASN A 497 -27.26 20.75 -17.47
N TYR A 498 -26.58 19.61 -17.32
CA TYR A 498 -25.54 19.41 -16.31
C TYR A 498 -24.35 20.34 -16.50
N SER A 499 -23.90 20.58 -17.74
CA SER A 499 -22.83 21.57 -17.97
C SER A 499 -23.25 22.99 -17.60
N SER A 500 -24.51 23.36 -17.88
CA SER A 500 -25.02 24.68 -17.51
C SER A 500 -25.05 24.87 -16.00
N ILE A 501 -25.49 23.84 -15.25
CA ILE A 501 -25.54 23.88 -13.78
C ILE A 501 -24.13 23.96 -13.20
N ALA A 502 -23.21 23.10 -13.64
CA ALA A 502 -21.84 23.09 -13.14
C ALA A 502 -21.15 24.45 -13.36
N LYS A 503 -21.32 25.07 -14.54
CA LYS A 503 -20.75 26.39 -14.85
C LYS A 503 -21.35 27.52 -14.01
N ASP A 504 -22.66 27.52 -13.79
CA ASP A 504 -23.32 28.48 -12.89
C ASP A 504 -22.79 28.32 -11.45
N TYR A 505 -22.65 27.08 -10.98
CA TYR A 505 -22.13 26.78 -9.65
C TYR A 505 -20.68 27.24 -9.48
N ILE A 506 -19.82 27.04 -10.47
CA ILE A 506 -18.43 27.52 -10.43
C ILE A 506 -18.33 29.05 -10.46
N GLY A 507 -19.23 29.73 -11.17
CA GLY A 507 -19.34 31.19 -11.11
C GLY A 507 -19.60 31.66 -9.67
N LYS A 508 -20.58 31.05 -9.00
CA LYS A 508 -20.94 31.37 -7.61
C LYS A 508 -19.89 30.93 -6.61
N TRP A 509 -19.30 29.76 -6.80
CA TRP A 509 -18.24 29.19 -5.95
C TRP A 509 -17.06 30.15 -5.86
N GLN A 510 -16.63 30.74 -6.98
CA GLN A 510 -15.52 31.71 -6.97
C GLN A 510 -15.78 32.94 -6.09
N ASP A 511 -17.04 33.39 -5.99
CA ASP A 511 -17.40 34.52 -5.13
C ASP A 511 -17.55 34.12 -3.66
N LEU A 512 -17.93 32.88 -3.38
CA LEU A 512 -18.13 32.36 -2.03
C LEU A 512 -16.83 31.86 -1.37
N ALA A 513 -15.93 31.30 -2.18
CA ALA A 513 -14.81 30.49 -1.73
C ALA A 513 -13.46 31.21 -1.79
N ILE A 514 -13.32 32.25 -2.63
CA ILE A 514 -12.02 32.92 -2.83
C ILE A 514 -11.92 34.12 -1.91
N ASN A 515 -10.92 34.12 -1.04
CA ASN A 515 -10.50 35.31 -0.32
C ASN A 515 -9.66 36.20 -1.25
N LYS A 516 -10.34 37.10 -1.97
CA LYS A 516 -9.72 38.05 -2.91
C LYS A 516 -8.95 39.17 -2.19
N ASP A 517 -9.21 39.37 -0.89
CA ASP A 517 -8.56 40.40 -0.08
C ASP A 517 -7.24 39.92 0.55
N ALA A 518 -6.97 38.61 0.53
CA ALA A 518 -5.68 38.03 0.92
C ALA A 518 -4.57 38.37 -0.10
N SER A 519 -3.32 38.34 0.35
CA SER A 519 -2.14 38.58 -0.48
C SER A 519 -1.07 37.51 -0.23
N PRO A 520 -0.87 36.53 -1.14
CA PRO A 520 -1.63 36.34 -2.39
C PRO A 520 -3.09 35.91 -2.11
N PRO A 521 -4.02 36.12 -3.05
CA PRO A 521 -5.37 35.58 -2.94
C PRO A 521 -5.34 34.05 -2.92
N HIS A 522 -6.28 33.43 -2.21
CA HIS A 522 -6.41 31.97 -2.10
C HIS A 522 -7.84 31.58 -1.75
N THR A 523 -8.16 30.28 -1.86
CA THR A 523 -9.46 29.77 -1.39
C THR A 523 -9.50 29.64 0.13
N THR A 524 -10.67 29.81 0.73
CA THR A 524 -10.95 29.52 2.14
C THR A 524 -11.24 28.02 2.34
N LEU A 525 -11.09 27.51 3.56
CA LEU A 525 -11.49 26.14 3.90
C LEU A 525 -13.02 25.95 3.78
N SER A 526 -13.77 26.93 4.29
CA SER A 526 -15.22 27.00 4.17
C SER A 526 -15.67 28.40 3.77
N TYR A 527 -16.84 28.50 3.15
CA TYR A 527 -17.33 29.78 2.64
C TYR A 527 -17.46 30.83 3.73
N GLY A 528 -16.97 32.04 3.43
CA GLY A 528 -17.05 33.19 4.33
C GLY A 528 -16.03 33.19 5.47
N ASP A 529 -15.23 32.14 5.67
CA ASP A 529 -14.13 32.14 6.64
C ASP A 529 -12.83 32.66 6.01
N SER A 530 -12.70 33.99 5.96
CA SER A 530 -11.55 34.69 5.36
C SER A 530 -10.21 34.41 6.06
N ASN A 531 -10.20 33.82 7.26
CA ASN A 531 -8.97 33.51 7.98
C ASN A 531 -8.48 32.07 7.72
N SER A 532 -9.24 31.30 6.93
CA SER A 532 -8.94 29.89 6.64
C SER A 532 -8.39 29.70 5.23
N HIS A 533 -7.75 28.57 5.00
CA HIS A 533 -7.29 28.08 3.70
C HIS A 533 -7.28 26.55 3.67
N GLY A 534 -7.10 25.97 2.50
CA GLY A 534 -6.92 24.53 2.32
C GLY A 534 -6.28 24.16 0.98
N LEU A 535 -5.73 22.95 0.90
CA LEU A 535 -5.33 22.31 -0.34
C LEU A 535 -6.58 22.06 -1.19
N LEU A 536 -6.51 22.45 -2.47
CA LEU A 536 -7.62 22.32 -3.40
C LEU A 536 -7.40 21.12 -4.31
N TYR A 537 -7.14 19.97 -3.69
CA TYR A 537 -6.73 18.74 -4.37
C TYR A 537 -7.78 18.21 -5.36
N ASN A 538 -9.06 18.55 -5.18
CA ASN A 538 -10.12 18.11 -6.10
C ASN A 538 -10.05 18.76 -7.49
N LEU A 539 -9.31 19.87 -7.65
CA LEU A 539 -9.00 20.42 -8.97
C LEU A 539 -8.30 19.42 -9.89
N TYR A 540 -7.58 18.44 -9.31
CA TYR A 540 -6.90 17.41 -10.08
C TYR A 540 -7.86 16.70 -11.04
N ALA A 541 -9.07 16.38 -10.61
CA ALA A 541 -10.04 15.66 -11.44
C ALA A 541 -10.55 16.51 -12.62
N ASP A 542 -10.73 17.82 -12.46
CA ASP A 542 -11.10 18.73 -13.57
C ASP A 542 -10.02 18.75 -14.66
N ALA A 543 -8.75 18.82 -14.24
CA ALA A 543 -7.60 18.78 -15.14
C ALA A 543 -7.41 17.40 -15.79
N GLN A 544 -7.46 16.31 -15.00
CA GLN A 544 -7.24 14.94 -15.45
C GLN A 544 -8.25 14.51 -16.50
N LEU A 545 -9.52 14.87 -16.31
CA LEU A 545 -10.59 14.59 -17.25
C LEU A 545 -10.68 15.61 -18.40
N GLY A 546 -9.87 16.68 -18.37
CA GLY A 546 -9.90 17.74 -19.37
C GLY A 546 -11.26 18.44 -19.47
N LEU A 547 -11.97 18.59 -18.36
CA LEU A 547 -13.34 19.13 -18.35
C LEU A 547 -13.36 20.63 -18.64
N GLY A 548 -12.31 21.36 -18.27
CA GLY A 548 -12.20 22.81 -18.44
C GLY A 548 -13.32 23.55 -17.72
N LEU A 549 -13.77 23.03 -16.58
CA LEU A 549 -14.85 23.60 -15.79
C LEU A 549 -14.34 24.78 -14.98
N VAL A 550 -13.21 24.60 -14.31
CA VAL A 550 -12.66 25.59 -13.39
C VAL A 550 -11.71 26.53 -14.15
N PRO A 551 -11.81 27.86 -13.99
CA PRO A 551 -10.92 28.79 -14.67
C PRO A 551 -9.45 28.59 -14.28
N GLN A 552 -8.55 28.67 -15.26
CA GLN A 552 -7.09 28.51 -15.08
C GLN A 552 -6.53 29.42 -13.97
N GLN A 553 -7.10 30.61 -13.78
CA GLN A 553 -6.66 31.55 -12.75
C GLN A 553 -6.80 30.98 -11.33
N VAL A 554 -7.73 30.05 -11.08
CA VAL A 554 -7.88 29.38 -9.77
C VAL A 554 -6.69 28.45 -9.50
N TYR A 555 -6.23 27.72 -10.51
CA TYR A 555 -5.05 26.86 -10.43
C TYR A 555 -3.78 27.69 -10.15
N GLU A 556 -3.58 28.76 -10.92
CA GLU A 556 -2.43 29.67 -10.78
C GLU A 556 -2.41 30.36 -9.40
N MET A 557 -3.59 30.80 -8.93
CA MET A 557 -3.77 31.41 -7.61
C MET A 557 -3.37 30.44 -6.50
N GLN A 558 -3.93 29.24 -6.48
CA GLN A 558 -3.61 28.24 -5.45
C GLN A 558 -2.15 27.80 -5.52
N SER A 559 -1.61 27.59 -6.72
CA SER A 559 -0.19 27.27 -6.91
C SER A 559 0.73 28.35 -6.35
N THR A 560 0.35 29.63 -6.47
CA THR A 560 1.12 30.76 -5.92
C THR A 560 1.01 30.82 -4.39
N PHE A 561 -0.13 30.41 -3.83
CA PHE A 561 -0.39 30.43 -2.39
C PHE A 561 0.37 29.35 -1.62
N TYR A 562 0.45 28.11 -2.13
CA TYR A 562 1.01 26.96 -1.37
C TYR A 562 2.42 27.20 -0.80
N PRO A 563 3.39 27.79 -1.54
CA PRO A 563 4.71 28.07 -0.98
C PRO A 563 4.71 29.03 0.23
N THR A 564 3.66 29.84 0.41
CA THR A 564 3.56 30.82 1.51
C THR A 564 3.15 30.20 2.84
N VAL A 565 2.58 28.98 2.81
CA VAL A 565 2.11 28.24 3.99
C VAL A 565 2.80 26.89 4.17
N ALA A 566 3.73 26.53 3.27
CA ALA A 566 4.50 25.30 3.36
C ALA A 566 5.37 25.27 4.62
N ASN A 567 5.37 24.12 5.30
CA ASN A 567 6.29 23.80 6.38
C ASN A 567 7.42 22.89 5.85
N LYS A 568 8.29 22.43 6.76
CA LYS A 568 9.46 21.62 6.43
C LYS A 568 9.13 20.36 5.63
N TYR A 569 8.04 19.68 5.98
CA TYR A 569 7.70 18.36 5.44
C TYR A 569 6.51 18.36 4.47
N GLY A 570 5.90 19.51 4.22
CA GLY A 570 4.77 19.60 3.29
C GLY A 570 3.95 20.86 3.48
N VAL A 571 2.94 21.00 2.65
CA VAL A 571 1.88 22.01 2.75
C VAL A 571 0.77 21.46 3.64
N PRO A 572 0.38 22.15 4.73
CA PRO A 572 -0.75 21.71 5.55
C PRO A 572 -2.03 21.55 4.72
N LEU A 573 -2.80 20.51 5.00
CA LEU A 573 -4.06 20.20 4.34
C LEU A 573 -5.04 21.37 4.42
N ASP A 574 -5.18 21.97 5.60
CA ASP A 574 -5.96 23.17 5.84
C ASP A 574 -5.57 23.85 7.16
N THR A 575 -6.26 24.94 7.52
CA THR A 575 -5.97 25.75 8.71
C THR A 575 -6.29 25.08 10.06
N ARG A 576 -7.02 23.96 10.09
CA ARG A 576 -7.39 23.29 11.36
C ARG A 576 -6.17 22.71 12.08
N HIS A 577 -5.19 22.24 11.32
CA HIS A 577 -4.02 21.56 11.86
C HIS A 577 -2.77 21.76 10.99
N THR A 578 -1.62 21.33 11.50
CA THR A 578 -0.37 21.22 10.73
C THR A 578 -0.26 19.90 9.96
N LEU A 579 -1.34 19.12 9.87
CA LEU A 579 -1.35 17.82 9.20
C LEU A 579 -1.43 17.96 7.69
N THR A 580 -0.89 16.99 6.97
CA THR A 580 -1.05 16.86 5.53
C THR A 580 -1.24 15.41 5.10
N LYS A 581 -1.62 15.24 3.84
CA LYS A 581 -1.77 13.96 3.17
C LYS A 581 -0.95 13.93 1.89
N SER A 582 0.01 13.02 1.78
CA SER A 582 0.95 12.97 0.64
C SER A 582 0.27 12.65 -0.69
N ASP A 583 -0.83 11.90 -0.68
CA ASP A 583 -1.71 11.66 -1.83
C ASP A 583 -2.40 12.96 -2.30
N TRP A 584 -2.93 13.76 -1.38
CA TRP A 584 -3.51 15.07 -1.69
C TRP A 584 -2.49 16.11 -2.13
N GLU A 585 -1.30 16.12 -1.50
CA GLU A 585 -0.19 16.93 -1.98
C GLU A 585 0.22 16.52 -3.40
N SER A 586 0.20 15.24 -3.74
CA SER A 586 0.50 14.75 -5.09
C SER A 586 -0.56 15.18 -6.11
N PHE A 587 -1.84 15.20 -5.74
CA PHE A 587 -2.92 15.74 -6.58
C PHE A 587 -2.72 17.24 -6.84
N ALA A 588 -2.42 18.02 -5.79
CA ALA A 588 -2.15 19.44 -5.92
C ALA A 588 -0.89 19.70 -6.76
N ALA A 589 0.19 18.94 -6.55
CA ALA A 589 1.43 19.06 -7.29
C ALA A 589 1.27 18.73 -8.78
N ALA A 590 0.40 17.79 -9.14
CA ALA A 590 0.15 17.40 -10.54
C ALA A 590 -0.34 18.57 -11.40
N ILE A 591 -1.06 19.53 -10.81
CA ILE A 591 -1.71 20.66 -11.50
C ILE A 591 -1.10 22.03 -11.15
N ALA A 592 -0.08 22.05 -10.29
CA ALA A 592 0.61 23.27 -9.88
C ALA A 592 1.65 23.71 -10.94
N SER A 593 2.21 24.91 -10.76
CA SER A 593 3.39 25.32 -11.51
C SER A 593 4.57 24.39 -11.18
N THR A 594 5.55 24.32 -12.10
CA THR A 594 6.77 23.52 -11.93
C THR A 594 7.45 23.81 -10.60
N GLU A 595 7.57 25.08 -10.21
CA GLU A 595 8.24 25.49 -8.97
C GLU A 595 7.49 25.00 -7.73
N THR A 596 6.17 25.12 -7.69
CA THR A 596 5.35 24.66 -6.56
C THR A 596 5.30 23.13 -6.49
N ARG A 597 5.19 22.46 -7.65
CA ARG A 597 5.28 20.99 -7.74
C ARG A 597 6.61 20.48 -7.19
N ASP A 598 7.73 21.07 -7.61
CA ASP A 598 9.07 20.65 -7.20
C ASP A 598 9.29 20.89 -5.70
N LEU A 599 8.75 22.00 -5.16
CA LEU A 599 8.73 22.27 -3.71
C LEU A 599 7.98 21.16 -2.94
N ILE A 600 6.78 20.78 -3.38
CA ILE A 600 5.98 19.75 -2.72
C ILE A 600 6.73 18.41 -2.71
N PHE A 601 7.25 17.96 -3.86
CA PHE A 601 7.98 16.69 -3.89
C PHE A 601 9.31 16.75 -3.15
N GLN A 602 9.98 17.91 -3.11
CA GLN A 602 11.15 18.09 -2.26
C GLN A 602 10.81 17.94 -0.77
N ASN A 603 9.69 18.50 -0.32
CA ASN A 603 9.24 18.40 1.06
C ASN A 603 8.90 16.95 1.45
N ILE A 604 8.16 16.23 0.59
CA ILE A 604 7.82 14.81 0.79
C ILE A 604 9.09 13.96 0.81
N ALA A 605 10.02 14.17 -0.13
CA ALA A 605 11.28 13.44 -0.16
C ALA A 605 12.14 13.73 1.09
N THR A 606 12.14 14.99 1.56
CA THR A 606 12.81 15.37 2.81
C THR A 606 12.18 14.63 3.99
N TRP A 607 10.85 14.58 4.06
CA TRP A 607 10.14 13.83 5.09
C TRP A 607 10.49 12.34 5.07
N ILE A 608 10.41 11.66 3.92
CA ILE A 608 10.73 10.22 3.80
C ILE A 608 12.14 9.92 4.33
N ASN A 609 13.11 10.81 4.08
CA ASN A 609 14.50 10.60 4.51
C ASN A 609 14.76 10.95 5.99
N GLU A 610 13.92 11.77 6.62
CA GLU A 610 14.14 12.30 7.97
C GLU A 610 13.08 11.88 8.99
N THR A 611 12.03 11.18 8.57
CA THR A 611 10.84 10.95 9.38
C THR A 611 11.11 10.11 10.64
N PRO A 612 10.51 10.47 11.79
CA PRO A 612 10.54 9.63 13.00
C PRO A 612 9.59 8.43 12.89
N THR A 613 8.67 8.41 11.93
CA THR A 613 7.74 7.29 11.72
C THR A 613 8.50 6.01 11.36
N ASN A 614 8.02 4.87 11.83
CA ASN A 614 8.75 3.60 11.75
C ASN A 614 7.95 2.42 11.14
N LEU A 615 6.72 2.66 10.67
CA LEU A 615 5.88 1.64 10.04
C LEU A 615 5.75 1.90 8.54
N ALA A 616 4.96 1.09 7.83
CA ALA A 616 4.70 1.28 6.40
C ALA A 616 4.29 2.73 6.07
N LEU A 617 4.65 3.18 4.87
CA LEU A 617 4.52 4.57 4.44
C LEU A 617 3.14 5.14 4.76
N THR A 618 3.09 6.14 5.64
CA THR A 618 1.86 6.85 5.97
C THR A 618 1.49 7.83 4.88
N ASP A 619 0.21 7.93 4.59
CA ASP A 619 -0.36 9.03 3.83
C ASP A 619 -0.48 10.29 4.68
N LEU A 620 -0.79 10.17 5.97
CA LEU A 620 -1.09 11.26 6.90
C LEU A 620 0.06 11.50 7.91
N TYR A 621 0.62 12.71 7.91
CA TYR A 621 1.68 13.11 8.84
C TYR A 621 1.63 14.60 9.18
N ASP A 622 2.28 14.97 10.27
CA ASP A 622 2.43 16.36 10.69
C ASP A 622 3.56 17.07 9.90
N THR A 623 3.26 18.18 9.24
CA THR A 623 4.19 18.89 8.35
C THR A 623 5.35 19.60 9.06
N VAL A 624 5.32 19.70 10.39
CA VAL A 624 6.34 20.38 11.20
C VAL A 624 7.25 19.36 11.87
N SER A 625 6.68 18.36 12.55
CA SER A 625 7.40 17.32 13.29
C SER A 625 7.73 16.09 12.44
N GLY A 626 6.96 15.83 11.38
CA GLY A 626 7.09 14.66 10.53
C GLY A 626 6.52 13.37 11.14
N ASN A 627 5.98 13.45 12.36
CA ASN A 627 5.49 12.29 13.10
C ASN A 627 4.02 11.97 12.74
N TYR A 628 3.57 10.79 13.18
CA TYR A 628 2.17 10.42 13.13
C TYR A 628 1.30 11.38 13.95
N PRO A 629 0.14 11.79 13.41
CA PRO A 629 -0.91 12.35 14.23
C PRO A 629 -1.71 11.25 14.94
N ASN A 630 -2.75 11.69 15.66
CA ASN A 630 -3.84 10.83 16.11
C ASN A 630 -5.08 11.23 15.30
N PRO A 631 -5.65 10.36 14.43
CA PRO A 631 -5.34 8.94 14.24
C PRO A 631 -4.03 8.65 13.49
N THR A 632 -3.54 7.41 13.60
CA THR A 632 -2.34 6.91 12.91
C THR A 632 -2.76 6.12 11.66
N PHE A 633 -2.36 6.58 10.48
CA PHE A 633 -2.56 5.86 9.22
C PHE A 633 -1.27 5.21 8.74
N ILE A 634 -1.36 3.95 8.31
CA ILE A 634 -0.24 3.09 7.96
C ILE A 634 -0.66 2.22 6.78
N ALA A 635 0.23 1.97 5.83
CA ALA A 635 0.02 1.00 4.74
C ALA A 635 -1.24 1.23 3.86
N ARG A 636 -1.86 2.42 3.89
CA ARG A 636 -3.09 2.69 3.14
C ARG A 636 -2.86 2.64 1.63
N PRO A 637 -3.80 2.08 0.85
CA PRO A 637 -3.71 2.07 -0.61
C PRO A 637 -3.92 3.46 -1.24
N VAL A 638 -4.36 4.47 -0.47
CA VAL A 638 -4.52 5.85 -0.94
C VAL A 638 -3.24 6.46 -1.51
N ILE A 639 -2.08 5.92 -1.14
CA ILE A 639 -0.77 6.36 -1.66
C ILE A 639 -0.63 6.16 -3.18
N GLY A 640 -1.58 5.48 -3.82
CA GLY A 640 -1.73 5.50 -5.28
C GLY A 640 -1.85 6.91 -5.85
N GLY A 641 -2.22 7.91 -5.04
CA GLY A 641 -2.27 9.32 -5.44
C GLY A 641 -0.91 9.90 -5.83
N ALA A 642 0.19 9.27 -5.41
CA ALA A 642 1.53 9.55 -5.89
C ALA A 642 1.66 9.46 -7.42
N TYR A 643 0.79 8.71 -8.10
CA TYR A 643 0.79 8.53 -9.55
C TYR A 643 -0.04 9.59 -10.29
N ALA A 644 -0.65 10.55 -9.58
CA ALA A 644 -1.48 11.60 -10.18
C ALA A 644 -0.73 12.42 -11.26
N PRO A 645 0.51 12.91 -11.04
CA PRO A 645 1.30 13.55 -12.09
C PRO A 645 1.58 12.63 -13.29
N LEU A 646 1.94 11.36 -13.05
CA LEU A 646 2.19 10.40 -14.13
C LEU A 646 0.96 10.17 -14.99
N LEU A 647 -0.21 9.93 -14.37
CA LEU A 647 -1.46 9.72 -15.10
C LEU A 647 -1.82 10.94 -15.96
N LEU A 648 -1.71 12.15 -15.40
CA LEU A 648 -2.05 13.39 -16.10
C LEU A 648 -1.20 13.62 -17.37
N ASN A 649 0.01 13.06 -17.40
CA ASN A 649 0.97 13.19 -18.49
C ASN A 649 1.11 11.92 -19.35
N SER A 650 0.16 10.97 -19.25
CA SER A 650 0.23 9.62 -19.86
C SER A 650 -0.72 9.35 -21.02
#